data_AF-M3YT19-F1
#
_entry.id   AF-M3YT19-F1
#
_cell.length_a   1.000
_cell.length_b   1.000
_cell.length_c   1.000
_cell.angle_alpha   90.00
_cell.angle_beta   90.00
_cell.angle_gamma   90.00
#
_symmetry.space_group_name_H-M   'P 1'
#
loop_
_entity.id
_entity.type
_entity.pdbx_description
1 polymer ?
#
loop_
_entity_poly.entity_id
_entity_poly.type
_entity_poly.pdbx_seq_one_letter_code
_entity_poly.pdbx_strand_id
1 'polypeptide(L)'
;SRAKDVIIPAKPPVSFFSSRSPVLDLFQGQLDYAEYVRRDSEVALLFFYAPWCGQSIAARSEIEQAANQLSDQVLFVAINCWWNQGKCRKQKHFFYFPVIYLYHRSFGPIEYKGPMSAVYIEKFVRRVMKPLLYIPSQSELLDFLSNYEPGVLGYFEFSGSPQPPGYLTFFTSALHSLKKDYLGTIRFGVITNKHLAKLVSLVQSGSVYLHRHFNTSLVFPREVVSYTAENIHKWALENREALLRWLRPHGGKSLLLNNELKKGPALLVFVPFNPLAESHPLIDEITEVALEYNNCHGDQVVERLLQHLRRVDGPVFRPLAPEPPAQLPEPPLITASPCCNTVVLPHWHSVSRTHNVCELCVNQTTGGVRPSSVGMPQCSFFEMAAALDSFYLKEQTFYHVASGSIECSNFLSSYSPFSYYTACCRTINRAMTGFIDAGHSVFETPTIALSSLEKKCEADPPGSVPHIEENSYLFPGVDMSSTDFTGLSCRTNKTLNIYLLDSNLFWLYAERLGAPSATRVKEFAAIVDVKEESHYILDPKQALRKLTLESFIQNFSVLYSPLKRHLIGSDSAQFPSQHLITEVTTDTFWEVVLQKQDVLLLYYAPWCGFCPSLNHVFIQLARLLPTDTFTVARIDVSQNDLPWEFMVDRLPTVLFFPCNRKDRSVKYPEDLPITLPNLLRFILHHSDPASAPQNLANPPTKECLQSEAVFPQGHISHLEREIWKLRAEISTLQRAQVQVEAQLSSARRDEHRLLRQKQTLEKQHSLLQRHSEQLQALYEQKTLELQEVARKLQELADASENLLTENTWLKILVATMERKLEGKDGATALSAPREATSDHPEPPGPPRLPGSSLPPSNSSSTLASERSNENRTD
;
A
#
# COMPACT_ATOMS: atom_id res chain seq x y z
N SER A 1 39.82 27.91 35.96
CA SER A 1 39.20 26.66 35.48
C SER A 1 39.38 26.57 33.96
N ARG A 2 40.18 25.62 33.47
CA ARG A 2 40.42 25.37 32.03
C ARG A 2 39.53 24.22 31.53
N ALA A 3 38.23 24.44 31.48
CA ALA A 3 37.31 23.57 30.73
C ALA A 3 36.85 24.36 29.51
N LYS A 4 37.76 24.53 28.52
CA LYS A 4 37.36 24.96 27.17
C LYS A 4 36.97 23.71 26.40
N ASP A 5 35.73 23.71 25.93
CA ASP A 5 35.20 22.93 24.81
C ASP A 5 35.29 21.40 24.90
N VAL A 6 34.34 20.80 25.63
CA VAL A 6 34.00 19.36 25.56
C VAL A 6 33.07 19.06 24.37
N ILE A 7 32.74 20.07 23.55
CA ILE A 7 31.86 19.92 22.40
C ILE A 7 32.73 19.60 21.17
N ILE A 8 32.72 18.34 20.74
CA ILE A 8 33.30 17.93 19.45
C ILE A 8 32.70 18.83 18.36
N PRO A 9 33.50 19.49 17.52
CA PRO A 9 32.97 20.32 16.45
C PRO A 9 32.11 19.47 15.52
N ALA A 10 30.98 20.02 15.08
CA ALA A 10 30.10 19.34 14.15
C ALA A 10 30.90 18.93 12.90
N LYS A 11 30.78 17.65 12.51
CA LYS A 11 31.40 17.16 11.27
C LYS A 11 30.92 18.02 10.09
N PRO A 12 31.80 18.32 9.12
CA PRO A 12 31.39 19.07 7.95
C PRO A 12 30.28 18.32 7.21
N PRO A 13 29.33 19.05 6.60
CA PRO A 13 28.24 18.41 5.87
C PRO A 13 28.80 17.74 4.62
N VAL A 14 28.29 16.54 4.34
CA VAL A 14 28.57 15.78 3.11
C VAL A 14 27.35 15.83 2.19
N SER A 15 27.58 15.53 0.92
CA SER A 15 26.49 15.49 -0.05
C SER A 15 25.44 14.46 0.35
N PHE A 16 24.19 14.91 0.35
CA PHE A 16 23.01 14.15 0.67
C PHE A 16 22.42 13.45 -0.56
N PHE A 17 22.74 13.87 -1.78
CA PHE A 17 22.41 13.14 -3.01
C PHE A 17 23.68 12.65 -3.71
N SER A 18 23.54 11.70 -4.63
CA SER A 18 24.69 11.27 -5.46
C SER A 18 25.02 12.35 -6.49
N SER A 19 26.27 12.45 -6.93
CA SER A 19 26.65 13.33 -8.05
C SER A 19 25.99 12.95 -9.38
N ARG A 20 25.45 11.73 -9.50
CA ARG A 20 24.66 11.27 -10.65
C ARG A 20 23.18 11.60 -10.56
N SER A 21 22.73 12.10 -9.41
CA SER A 21 21.33 12.45 -9.19
C SER A 21 20.96 13.71 -9.99
N PRO A 22 19.76 13.80 -10.57
CA PRO A 22 19.28 15.04 -11.19
C PRO A 22 18.97 16.15 -10.15
N VAL A 23 19.04 15.84 -8.86
CA VAL A 23 18.80 16.80 -7.77
C VAL A 23 20.06 17.59 -7.46
N LEU A 24 19.99 18.93 -7.59
CA LEU A 24 21.08 19.83 -7.20
C LEU A 24 21.20 19.91 -5.67
N ASP A 25 22.20 19.25 -5.10
CA ASP A 25 22.40 19.20 -3.65
C ASP A 25 23.35 20.28 -3.11
N LEU A 26 22.77 21.23 -2.40
CA LEU A 26 23.44 22.34 -1.72
C LEU A 26 23.63 22.01 -0.24
N PHE A 27 24.42 20.98 0.04
CA PHE A 27 24.66 20.42 1.38
C PHE A 27 25.38 21.37 2.36
N GLN A 28 26.00 22.45 1.87
CA GLN A 28 26.56 23.52 2.69
C GLN A 28 25.53 24.59 3.09
N GLY A 29 24.27 24.46 2.67
CA GLY A 29 23.20 25.42 2.98
C GLY A 29 23.32 26.73 2.21
N GLN A 30 23.73 26.66 0.93
CA GLN A 30 23.96 27.80 0.01
C GLN A 30 22.64 28.38 -0.52
N LEU A 31 21.86 29.04 0.35
CA LEU A 31 20.52 29.54 0.02
C LEU A 31 20.51 30.57 -1.12
N ASP A 32 21.52 31.45 -1.20
CA ASP A 32 21.56 32.48 -2.26
C ASP A 32 21.70 31.87 -3.66
N TYR A 33 22.48 30.80 -3.79
CA TYR A 33 22.62 30.08 -5.05
C TYR A 33 21.34 29.36 -5.43
N ALA A 34 20.64 28.76 -4.44
CA ALA A 34 19.33 28.17 -4.69
C ALA A 34 18.33 29.21 -5.23
N GLU A 35 18.28 30.40 -4.64
CA GLU A 35 17.40 31.49 -5.10
C GLU A 35 17.79 32.04 -6.47
N TYR A 36 19.08 32.03 -6.81
CA TYR A 36 19.58 32.40 -8.14
C TYR A 36 19.07 31.44 -9.21
N VAL A 37 19.36 30.13 -9.08
CA VAL A 37 18.96 29.13 -10.10
C VAL A 37 17.43 28.99 -10.18
N ARG A 38 16.72 29.21 -9.06
CA ARG A 38 15.24 29.26 -9.03
C ARG A 38 14.65 30.35 -9.92
N ARG A 39 15.30 31.51 -10.06
CA ARG A 39 14.78 32.64 -10.87
C ARG A 39 14.81 32.36 -12.36
N ASP A 40 15.77 31.54 -12.80
CA ASP A 40 15.96 31.18 -14.21
C ASP A 40 15.08 29.99 -14.64
N SER A 41 14.46 29.31 -13.68
CA SER A 41 13.61 28.14 -13.93
C SER A 41 12.12 28.49 -13.93
N GLU A 42 11.33 27.85 -14.80
CA GLU A 42 9.87 28.04 -14.82
C GLU A 42 9.19 27.46 -13.58
N VAL A 43 9.59 26.24 -13.20
CA VAL A 43 9.13 25.57 -11.99
C VAL A 43 10.34 25.00 -11.26
N ALA A 44 10.40 25.23 -9.95
CA ALA A 44 11.50 24.79 -9.11
C ALA A 44 11.00 24.24 -7.77
N LEU A 45 11.41 23.01 -7.45
CA LEU A 45 11.17 22.34 -6.19
C LEU A 45 12.39 22.48 -5.28
N LEU A 46 12.22 23.13 -4.14
CA LEU A 46 13.21 23.25 -3.08
C LEU A 46 12.90 22.24 -1.96
N PHE A 47 13.79 21.30 -1.74
CA PHE A 47 13.76 20.30 -0.67
C PHE A 47 14.71 20.71 0.46
N PHE A 48 14.16 21.28 1.52
CA PHE A 48 14.91 21.66 2.71
C PHE A 48 15.00 20.47 3.67
N TYR A 49 16.21 20.02 3.97
CA TYR A 49 16.43 18.79 4.73
C TYR A 49 17.41 18.98 5.89
N ALA A 50 17.36 18.01 6.81
CA ALA A 50 18.37 17.81 7.83
C ALA A 50 18.94 16.38 7.70
N PRO A 51 20.26 16.20 7.65
CA PRO A 51 20.86 14.90 7.29
C PRO A 51 20.67 13.80 8.34
N TRP A 52 20.32 14.15 9.58
CA TRP A 52 20.03 13.20 10.68
C TRP A 52 18.53 12.89 10.82
N CYS A 53 17.66 13.60 10.12
CA CYS A 53 16.22 13.42 10.24
C CYS A 53 15.78 12.17 9.48
N GLY A 54 15.18 11.20 10.17
CA GLY A 54 14.71 9.96 9.56
C GLY A 54 13.74 10.18 8.39
N GLN A 55 12.82 11.15 8.50
CA GLN A 55 11.90 11.50 7.41
C GLN A 55 12.62 12.12 6.20
N SER A 56 13.67 12.93 6.42
CA SER A 56 14.47 13.47 5.33
C SER A 56 15.23 12.36 4.61
N ILE A 57 15.82 11.42 5.36
CA ILE A 57 16.54 10.27 4.82
C ILE A 57 15.59 9.39 3.99
N ALA A 58 14.38 9.11 4.49
CA ALA A 58 13.38 8.35 3.75
C ALA A 58 12.95 9.09 2.45
N ALA A 59 12.64 10.39 2.56
CA ALA A 59 12.21 11.21 1.44
C ALA A 59 13.29 11.41 0.35
N ARG A 60 14.57 11.17 0.66
CA ARG A 60 15.68 11.28 -0.32
C ARG A 60 15.41 10.47 -1.58
N SER A 61 15.11 9.18 -1.43
CA SER A 61 14.89 8.27 -2.55
C SER A 61 13.65 8.66 -3.37
N GLU A 62 12.59 9.10 -2.70
CA GLU A 62 11.33 9.53 -3.30
C GLU A 62 11.49 10.83 -4.11
N ILE A 63 12.27 11.79 -3.58
CA ILE A 63 12.60 13.04 -4.29
C ILE A 63 13.47 12.76 -5.50
N GLU A 64 14.47 11.86 -5.38
CA GLU A 64 15.32 11.45 -6.50
C GLU A 64 14.49 10.75 -7.60
N GLN A 65 13.54 9.90 -7.24
CA GLN A 65 12.64 9.26 -8.19
C GLN A 65 11.73 10.28 -8.90
N ALA A 66 11.13 11.22 -8.17
CA ALA A 66 10.32 12.28 -8.79
C ALA A 66 11.17 13.19 -9.70
N ALA A 67 12.41 13.48 -9.31
CA ALA A 67 13.34 14.25 -10.12
C ALA A 67 13.76 13.52 -11.40
N ASN A 68 13.97 12.20 -11.35
CA ASN A 68 14.26 11.41 -12.55
C ASN A 68 13.12 11.50 -13.59
N GLN A 69 11.86 11.62 -13.15
CA GLN A 69 10.70 11.71 -14.05
C GLN A 69 10.41 13.12 -14.59
N LEU A 70 10.87 14.17 -13.90
CA LEU A 70 10.50 15.57 -14.19
C LEU A 70 11.69 16.51 -14.39
N SER A 71 12.93 16.02 -14.38
CA SER A 71 14.15 16.84 -14.47
C SER A 71 14.29 17.60 -15.79
N ASP A 72 13.56 17.20 -16.83
CA ASP A 72 13.47 17.88 -18.12
C ASP A 72 12.66 19.18 -18.04
N GLN A 73 11.71 19.27 -17.11
CA GLN A 73 10.76 20.39 -17.00
C GLN A 73 10.85 21.15 -15.68
N VAL A 74 11.41 20.55 -14.63
CA VAL A 74 11.39 21.07 -13.26
C VAL A 74 12.78 21.00 -12.65
N LEU A 75 13.22 22.12 -12.06
CA LEU A 75 14.46 22.17 -11.29
C LEU A 75 14.25 21.58 -9.90
N PHE A 76 15.03 20.57 -9.52
CA PHE A 76 15.05 20.02 -8.16
C PHE A 76 16.32 20.48 -7.42
N VAL A 77 16.14 21.16 -6.28
CA VAL A 77 17.25 21.62 -5.44
C VAL A 77 17.06 21.13 -4.02
N ALA A 78 18.06 20.46 -3.47
CA ALA A 78 18.10 20.05 -2.08
C ALA A 78 19.01 21.00 -1.27
N ILE A 79 18.57 21.43 -0.10
CA ILE A 79 19.30 22.40 0.73
C ILE A 79 19.38 21.90 2.16
N ASN A 80 20.61 21.73 2.66
CA ASN A 80 20.82 21.40 4.06
C ASN A 80 20.62 22.64 4.93
N CYS A 81 19.51 22.67 5.66
CA CYS A 81 19.16 23.77 6.57
C CYS A 81 19.45 23.46 8.04
N TRP A 82 20.15 22.37 8.31
CA TRP A 82 20.67 22.08 9.64
C TRP A 82 22.12 22.53 9.84
N TRP A 83 22.86 22.82 8.78
CA TRP A 83 24.26 23.26 8.89
C TRP A 83 24.37 24.66 9.51
N ASN A 84 25.08 24.77 10.64
CA ASN A 84 25.19 26.01 11.41
C ASN A 84 25.96 27.14 10.70
N GLN A 85 26.95 26.81 9.87
CA GLN A 85 27.67 27.80 9.07
C GLN A 85 26.91 28.17 7.78
N GLY A 86 25.94 27.35 7.37
CA GLY A 86 25.14 27.55 6.16
C GLY A 86 24.20 28.74 6.29
N LYS A 87 23.98 29.47 5.18
CA LYS A 87 23.07 30.62 5.15
C LYS A 87 21.62 30.21 5.38
N CYS A 88 21.21 29.02 4.92
CA CYS A 88 19.83 28.56 5.12
C CYS A 88 19.44 28.54 6.60
N ARG A 89 20.24 27.92 7.48
CA ARG A 89 19.92 27.84 8.92
C ARG A 89 19.88 29.21 9.61
N LYS A 90 20.67 30.17 9.12
CA LYS A 90 20.72 31.53 9.66
C LYS A 90 19.51 32.38 9.23
N GLN A 91 18.96 32.13 8.05
CA GLN A 91 17.87 32.94 7.47
C GLN A 91 16.49 32.28 7.54
N LYS A 92 16.43 30.95 7.61
CA LYS A 92 15.20 30.16 7.65
C LYS A 92 15.17 29.32 8.93
N HIS A 93 14.07 29.45 9.67
CA HIS A 93 13.82 28.68 10.88
C HIS A 93 12.69 27.68 10.63
N PHE A 94 13.05 26.44 10.34
CA PHE A 94 12.11 25.34 10.20
C PHE A 94 11.96 24.59 11.53
N PHE A 95 10.72 24.26 11.90
CA PHE A 95 10.41 23.48 13.11
C PHE A 95 10.45 21.98 12.88
N TYR A 96 10.32 21.53 11.63
CA TYR A 96 10.38 20.13 11.22
C TYR A 96 11.17 20.00 9.93
N PHE A 97 11.61 18.77 9.66
CA PHE A 97 12.23 18.38 8.41
C PHE A 97 11.64 17.05 7.94
N PRO A 98 11.54 16.81 6.62
CA PRO A 98 11.86 17.76 5.54
C PRO A 98 10.75 18.80 5.33
N VAL A 99 11.09 19.89 4.64
CA VAL A 99 10.13 20.88 4.13
C VAL A 99 10.31 20.98 2.62
N ILE A 100 9.22 20.82 1.86
CA ILE A 100 9.22 20.88 0.40
C ILE A 100 8.44 22.12 -0.03
N TYR A 101 9.11 23.05 -0.70
CA TYR A 101 8.48 24.20 -1.35
C TYR A 101 8.57 24.07 -2.85
N LEU A 102 7.47 24.32 -3.53
CA LEU A 102 7.40 24.42 -4.97
C LEU A 102 7.19 25.87 -5.36
N TYR A 103 7.91 26.32 -6.37
CA TYR A 103 7.83 27.66 -6.93
C TYR A 103 7.46 27.56 -8.38
N HIS A 104 6.48 28.36 -8.77
CA HIS A 104 6.21 28.72 -10.16
C HIS A 104 6.88 30.07 -10.43
N ARG A 105 7.32 30.33 -11.67
CA ARG A 105 8.03 31.57 -12.04
C ARG A 105 7.35 32.85 -11.55
N SER A 106 6.03 32.89 -11.65
CA SER A 106 5.19 34.03 -11.23
C SER A 106 4.61 33.92 -9.82
N PHE A 107 4.81 32.79 -9.12
CA PHE A 107 4.11 32.54 -7.85
C PHE A 107 4.84 31.54 -6.94
N GLY A 108 4.89 31.84 -5.64
CA GLY A 108 5.43 30.91 -4.65
C GLY A 108 5.88 31.63 -3.37
N PRO A 109 6.32 30.89 -2.34
CA PRO A 109 6.35 29.43 -2.25
C PRO A 109 4.97 28.78 -2.07
N ILE A 110 4.81 27.58 -2.60
CA ILE A 110 3.70 26.65 -2.32
C ILE A 110 4.27 25.49 -1.51
N GLU A 111 3.82 25.33 -0.26
CA GLU A 111 4.31 24.27 0.62
C GLU A 111 3.57 22.95 0.37
N TYR A 112 4.34 21.87 0.18
CA TYR A 112 3.79 20.53 0.09
C TYR A 112 3.70 19.89 1.48
N LYS A 113 2.48 19.51 1.89
CA LYS A 113 2.18 18.86 3.18
C LYS A 113 1.64 17.44 3.03
N GLY A 114 1.82 16.85 1.85
CA GLY A 114 1.30 15.52 1.54
C GLY A 114 2.23 14.38 1.96
N PRO A 115 1.86 13.14 1.63
CA PRO A 115 2.70 11.96 1.85
C PRO A 115 4.07 12.11 1.16
N MET A 116 5.14 11.68 1.84
CA MET A 116 6.50 11.70 1.28
C MET A 116 6.69 10.50 0.34
N SER A 117 5.99 10.51 -0.79
CA SER A 117 6.06 9.50 -1.85
C SER A 117 6.21 10.18 -3.21
N ALA A 118 7.05 9.62 -4.07
CA ALA A 118 7.39 10.13 -5.39
C ALA A 118 6.15 10.39 -6.23
N VAL A 119 5.21 9.45 -6.23
CA VAL A 119 3.96 9.49 -7.02
C VAL A 119 3.09 10.69 -6.61
N TYR A 120 3.01 10.98 -5.31
CA TYR A 120 2.24 12.12 -4.79
C TYR A 120 2.96 13.46 -5.01
N ILE A 121 4.27 13.49 -4.82
CA ILE A 121 5.10 14.67 -5.09
C ILE A 121 5.01 15.02 -6.58
N GLU A 122 5.17 14.04 -7.46
CA GLU A 122 5.03 14.21 -8.90
C GLU A 122 3.66 14.77 -9.28
N LYS A 123 2.56 14.17 -8.77
CA LYS A 123 1.20 14.69 -9.03
C LYS A 123 1.05 16.14 -8.58
N PHE A 124 1.58 16.49 -7.40
CA PHE A 124 1.55 17.86 -6.89
C PHE A 124 2.32 18.82 -7.79
N VAL A 125 3.52 18.43 -8.24
CA VAL A 125 4.34 19.22 -9.17
C VAL A 125 3.59 19.42 -10.49
N ARG A 126 3.03 18.36 -11.08
CA ARG A 126 2.22 18.44 -12.31
C ARG A 126 1.01 19.37 -12.16
N ARG A 127 0.34 19.38 -11.00
CA ARG A 127 -0.78 20.29 -10.71
C ARG A 127 -0.36 21.76 -10.64
N VAL A 128 0.83 22.06 -10.14
CA VAL A 128 1.36 23.44 -10.12
C VAL A 128 1.89 23.87 -11.49
N MET A 129 2.45 22.94 -12.28
CA MET A 129 2.85 23.20 -13.66
C MET A 129 1.65 23.51 -14.55
N LYS A 130 0.54 22.77 -14.39
CA LYS A 130 -0.70 22.91 -15.18
C LYS A 130 -1.91 23.06 -14.25
N PRO A 131 -2.08 24.23 -13.61
CA PRO A 131 -3.16 24.45 -12.65
C PRO A 131 -4.53 24.65 -13.30
N LEU A 132 -4.57 24.94 -14.61
CA LEU A 132 -5.80 25.10 -15.39
C LEU A 132 -5.92 23.95 -16.40
N LEU A 133 -7.10 23.35 -16.45
CA LEU A 133 -7.46 22.33 -17.44
C LEU A 133 -8.19 22.99 -18.61
N TYR A 134 -7.71 22.76 -19.83
CA TYR A 134 -8.40 23.24 -21.01
C TYR A 134 -9.57 22.32 -21.36
N ILE A 135 -10.74 22.90 -21.66
CA ILE A 135 -11.95 22.15 -22.01
C ILE A 135 -12.37 22.54 -23.44
N PRO A 136 -12.05 21.70 -24.45
CA PRO A 136 -12.32 21.96 -25.85
C PRO A 136 -13.72 21.49 -26.30
N SER A 137 -14.31 20.50 -25.63
CA SER A 137 -15.47 19.75 -26.12
C SER A 137 -16.58 19.60 -25.06
N GLN A 138 -17.79 19.23 -25.51
CA GLN A 138 -18.92 18.99 -24.62
C GLN A 138 -18.72 17.73 -23.76
N SER A 139 -18.07 16.69 -24.27
CA SER A 139 -17.75 15.49 -23.49
C SER A 139 -16.78 15.82 -22.36
N GLU A 140 -15.70 16.54 -22.65
CA GLU A 140 -14.73 16.93 -21.61
C GLU A 140 -15.31 17.90 -20.58
N LEU A 141 -16.30 18.71 -20.98
CA LEU A 141 -17.07 19.51 -20.04
C LEU A 141 -17.90 18.62 -19.11
N LEU A 142 -18.57 17.60 -19.64
CA LEU A 142 -19.32 16.65 -18.82
C LEU A 142 -18.39 15.85 -17.89
N ASP A 143 -17.23 15.39 -18.38
CA ASP A 143 -16.20 14.72 -17.57
C ASP A 143 -15.69 15.62 -16.43
N PHE A 144 -15.52 16.91 -16.70
CA PHE A 144 -15.10 17.87 -15.70
C PHE A 144 -16.18 18.10 -14.63
N LEU A 145 -17.45 18.14 -15.03
CA LEU A 145 -18.59 18.37 -14.14
C LEU A 145 -19.00 17.13 -13.35
N SER A 146 -18.84 15.92 -13.91
CA SER A 146 -19.19 14.65 -13.25
C SER A 146 -18.15 14.20 -12.22
N ASN A 147 -17.01 14.90 -12.14
CA ASN A 147 -15.93 14.52 -11.24
C ASN A 147 -16.28 14.85 -9.78
N TYR A 148 -15.89 13.97 -8.85
CA TYR A 148 -16.14 14.17 -7.43
C TYR A 148 -15.45 15.42 -6.83
N GLU A 149 -14.35 15.90 -7.45
CA GLU A 149 -13.67 17.14 -7.05
C GLU A 149 -14.44 18.37 -7.58
N PRO A 150 -14.81 19.33 -6.72
CA PRO A 150 -15.44 20.58 -7.14
C PRO A 150 -14.73 21.29 -8.29
N GLY A 151 -15.48 21.65 -9.33
CA GLY A 151 -14.98 22.31 -10.52
C GLY A 151 -15.28 23.81 -10.57
N VAL A 152 -14.26 24.62 -10.87
CA VAL A 152 -14.37 26.05 -11.17
C VAL A 152 -14.02 26.29 -12.63
N LEU A 153 -14.93 26.83 -13.42
CA LEU A 153 -14.79 27.09 -14.84
C LEU A 153 -14.65 28.59 -15.13
N GLY A 154 -13.65 28.97 -15.90
CA GLY A 154 -13.52 30.32 -16.44
C GLY A 154 -13.74 30.32 -17.96
N TYR A 155 -14.58 31.22 -18.47
CA TYR A 155 -14.72 31.42 -19.92
C TYR A 155 -13.82 32.57 -20.37
N PHE A 156 -12.91 32.32 -21.32
CA PHE A 156 -12.01 33.34 -21.85
C PHE A 156 -11.88 33.18 -23.36
N GLU A 157 -12.28 34.21 -24.10
CA GLU A 157 -12.19 34.23 -25.56
C GLU A 157 -10.79 34.67 -26.00
N PHE A 158 -10.02 33.74 -26.59
CA PHE A 158 -8.67 34.00 -27.11
C PHE A 158 -8.76 34.43 -28.57
N SER A 159 -8.78 35.74 -28.82
CA SER A 159 -8.80 36.32 -30.17
C SER A 159 -7.43 36.77 -30.69
N GLY A 160 -6.38 36.72 -29.85
CA GLY A 160 -5.01 37.10 -30.19
C GLY A 160 -4.12 37.26 -28.95
N SER A 161 -2.89 37.75 -29.15
CA SER A 161 -2.00 38.22 -28.08
C SER A 161 -2.16 39.74 -27.94
N PRO A 162 -2.25 40.32 -26.72
CA PRO A 162 -2.07 39.70 -25.40
C PRO A 162 -3.25 38.83 -24.95
N GLN A 163 -3.04 38.01 -23.91
CA GLN A 163 -4.08 37.17 -23.32
C GLN A 163 -5.31 38.00 -22.89
N PRO A 164 -6.53 37.42 -22.92
CA PRO A 164 -7.74 38.13 -22.54
C PRO A 164 -7.68 38.64 -21.09
N PRO A 165 -8.27 39.82 -20.81
CA PRO A 165 -8.21 40.43 -19.50
C PRO A 165 -8.85 39.51 -18.44
N GLY A 166 -8.16 39.38 -17.31
CA GLY A 166 -8.60 38.52 -16.21
C GLY A 166 -8.13 37.06 -16.28
N TYR A 167 -7.65 36.58 -17.44
CA TYR A 167 -7.14 35.21 -17.57
C TYR A 167 -5.96 34.94 -16.62
N LEU A 168 -4.98 35.84 -16.56
CA LEU A 168 -3.84 35.71 -15.65
C LEU A 168 -4.26 35.76 -14.17
N THR A 169 -5.28 36.56 -13.84
CA THR A 169 -5.85 36.61 -12.50
C THR A 169 -6.50 35.28 -12.12
N PHE A 170 -7.20 34.65 -13.06
CA PHE A 170 -7.81 33.34 -12.88
C PHE A 170 -6.77 32.21 -12.80
N PHE A 171 -5.72 32.27 -13.63
CA PHE A 171 -4.57 31.35 -13.50
C PHE A 171 -3.92 31.46 -12.12
N THR A 172 -3.69 32.70 -11.65
CA THR A 172 -3.09 32.95 -10.35
C THR A 172 -4.01 32.50 -9.21
N SER A 173 -5.34 32.59 -9.37
CA SER A 173 -6.28 32.10 -8.36
C SER A 173 -6.21 30.58 -8.17
N ALA A 174 -6.00 29.82 -9.26
CA ALA A 174 -5.77 28.38 -9.18
C ALA A 174 -4.50 28.04 -8.37
N LEU A 175 -3.41 28.80 -8.56
CA LEU A 175 -2.18 28.65 -7.76
C LEU A 175 -2.37 29.06 -6.29
N HIS A 176 -3.13 30.12 -6.00
CA HIS A 176 -3.51 30.48 -4.63
C HIS A 176 -4.33 29.37 -3.96
N SER A 177 -5.23 28.72 -4.71
CA SER A 177 -5.99 27.57 -4.23
C SER A 177 -5.06 26.44 -3.78
N LEU A 178 -4.06 26.09 -4.62
CA LEU A 178 -3.06 25.06 -4.29
C LEU A 178 -2.16 25.45 -3.10
N LYS A 179 -1.87 26.75 -2.92
CA LYS A 179 -1.13 27.24 -1.75
C LYS A 179 -1.91 27.08 -0.45
N LYS A 180 -3.22 27.30 -0.48
CA LYS A 180 -4.07 27.15 0.69
C LYS A 180 -4.41 25.67 0.96
N ASP A 181 -4.62 24.92 -0.10
CA ASP A 181 -4.98 23.51 -0.09
C ASP A 181 -4.10 22.72 -1.07
N TYR A 182 -3.01 22.15 -0.54
CA TYR A 182 -2.06 21.36 -1.32
C TYR A 182 -2.68 20.09 -1.94
N LEU A 183 -3.83 19.64 -1.41
CA LEU A 183 -4.57 18.50 -1.95
C LEU A 183 -5.26 18.84 -3.26
N GLY A 184 -5.36 20.11 -3.63
CA GLY A 184 -6.04 20.55 -4.84
C GLY A 184 -7.48 20.06 -4.90
N THR A 185 -8.24 20.22 -3.81
CA THR A 185 -9.64 19.77 -3.77
C THR A 185 -10.55 20.49 -4.76
N ILE A 186 -10.11 21.62 -5.31
CA ILE A 186 -10.85 22.37 -6.34
C ILE A 186 -10.05 22.32 -7.63
N ARG A 187 -10.72 21.87 -8.71
CA ARG A 187 -10.17 21.86 -10.06
C ARG A 187 -10.53 23.16 -10.76
N PHE A 188 -9.58 23.72 -11.50
CA PHE A 188 -9.82 24.91 -12.33
C PHE A 188 -9.79 24.51 -13.80
N GLY A 189 -10.82 24.89 -14.53
CA GLY A 189 -10.99 24.64 -15.96
C GLY A 189 -11.16 25.94 -16.74
N VAL A 190 -10.77 25.93 -18.00
CA VAL A 190 -10.90 27.05 -18.93
C VAL A 190 -11.62 26.61 -20.18
N ILE A 191 -12.69 27.34 -20.50
CA ILE A 191 -13.43 27.20 -21.75
C ILE A 191 -13.07 28.37 -22.64
N THR A 192 -12.72 28.08 -23.90
CA THR A 192 -12.44 29.12 -24.90
C THR A 192 -13.54 29.27 -25.94
N ASN A 193 -14.37 28.24 -26.12
CA ASN A 193 -15.47 28.25 -27.08
C ASN A 193 -16.74 28.84 -26.45
N LYS A 194 -17.27 29.90 -27.06
CA LYS A 194 -18.50 30.58 -26.65
C LYS A 194 -19.73 29.68 -26.61
N HIS A 195 -19.86 28.75 -27.56
CA HIS A 195 -20.99 27.82 -27.63
C HIS A 195 -20.97 26.85 -26.45
N LEU A 196 -19.77 26.38 -26.07
CA LEU A 196 -19.56 25.51 -24.93
C LEU A 196 -19.82 26.23 -23.61
N ALA A 197 -19.34 27.48 -23.48
CA ALA A 197 -19.55 28.31 -22.29
C ALA A 197 -21.04 28.57 -22.00
N LYS A 198 -21.86 28.75 -23.03
CA LYS A 198 -23.31 28.92 -22.89
C LYS A 198 -24.01 27.73 -22.23
N LEU A 199 -23.47 26.51 -22.35
CA LEU A 199 -24.06 25.33 -21.71
C LEU A 199 -24.00 25.39 -20.18
N VAL A 200 -23.01 26.10 -19.63
CA VAL A 200 -22.84 26.33 -18.17
C VAL A 200 -23.19 27.77 -17.78
N SER A 201 -24.09 28.42 -18.53
CA SER A 201 -24.56 29.79 -18.29
C SER A 201 -23.46 30.86 -18.27
N LEU A 202 -22.29 30.58 -18.85
CA LEU A 202 -21.20 31.54 -19.04
C LEU A 202 -21.38 32.27 -20.38
N VAL A 203 -21.79 33.53 -20.32
CA VAL A 203 -22.11 34.33 -21.52
C VAL A 203 -21.01 35.34 -21.87
N GLN A 204 -20.35 35.92 -20.86
CA GLN A 204 -19.37 37.00 -21.01
C GLN A 204 -17.94 36.49 -20.76
N SER A 205 -16.99 36.96 -21.59
CA SER A 205 -15.57 36.64 -21.41
C SER A 205 -15.07 37.17 -20.06
N GLY A 206 -14.34 36.33 -19.34
CA GLY A 206 -13.85 36.53 -17.98
C GLY A 206 -14.78 36.00 -16.88
N SER A 207 -16.03 35.64 -17.19
CA SER A 207 -16.94 35.10 -16.19
C SER A 207 -16.43 33.77 -15.62
N VAL A 208 -16.64 33.58 -14.32
CA VAL A 208 -16.21 32.39 -13.57
C VAL A 208 -17.44 31.70 -12.99
N TYR A 209 -17.51 30.39 -13.11
CA TYR A 209 -18.60 29.51 -12.71
C TYR A 209 -18.06 28.48 -11.72
N LEU A 210 -18.78 28.25 -10.62
CA LEU A 210 -18.54 27.18 -9.67
C LEU A 210 -19.63 26.13 -9.82
N HIS A 211 -19.23 24.92 -10.21
CA HIS A 211 -20.13 23.78 -10.28
C HIS A 211 -20.49 23.28 -8.89
N ARG A 212 -21.77 22.98 -8.70
CA ARG A 212 -22.34 22.32 -7.53
C ARG A 212 -23.31 21.25 -8.04
N HIS A 213 -23.26 20.07 -7.44
CA HIS A 213 -23.97 18.88 -7.90
C HIS A 213 -25.45 18.90 -7.47
N PHE A 214 -25.72 19.27 -6.23
CA PHE A 214 -27.09 19.27 -5.68
C PHE A 214 -27.62 20.69 -5.46
N ASN A 215 -26.72 21.63 -5.16
CA ASN A 215 -27.08 23.04 -5.02
C ASN A 215 -27.05 23.77 -6.36
N THR A 216 -27.75 24.91 -6.44
CA THR A 216 -27.70 25.77 -7.63
C THR A 216 -26.27 26.17 -7.96
N SER A 217 -25.77 25.93 -9.17
CA SER A 217 -24.41 26.36 -9.49
C SER A 217 -24.28 27.88 -9.47
N LEU A 218 -23.11 28.41 -9.10
CA LEU A 218 -22.92 29.84 -8.88
C LEU A 218 -22.01 30.48 -9.93
N VAL A 219 -22.30 31.73 -10.27
CA VAL A 219 -21.41 32.58 -11.07
C VAL A 219 -20.76 33.60 -10.14
N PHE A 220 -19.45 33.85 -10.32
CA PHE A 220 -18.71 34.79 -9.49
C PHE A 220 -19.30 36.21 -9.62
N PRO A 221 -19.76 36.83 -8.51
CA PRO A 221 -20.46 38.11 -8.54
C PRO A 221 -19.48 39.27 -8.72
N ARG A 222 -19.24 39.65 -9.98
CA ARG A 222 -18.31 40.73 -10.35
C ARG A 222 -18.81 42.11 -9.94
N GLU A 223 -20.11 42.30 -9.77
CA GLU A 223 -20.70 43.59 -9.38
C GLU A 223 -20.43 43.91 -7.90
N VAL A 224 -20.28 42.88 -7.06
CA VAL A 224 -20.17 43.02 -5.60
C VAL A 224 -18.73 42.80 -5.12
N VAL A 225 -18.00 41.88 -5.77
CA VAL A 225 -16.67 41.46 -5.34
C VAL A 225 -15.64 41.77 -6.41
N SER A 226 -14.53 42.38 -6.00
CA SER A 226 -13.44 42.70 -6.92
C SER A 226 -12.82 41.43 -7.51
N TYR A 227 -12.58 41.47 -8.83
CA TYR A 227 -12.02 40.36 -9.59
C TYR A 227 -10.52 40.22 -9.35
N THR A 228 -10.14 39.66 -8.20
CA THR A 228 -8.76 39.38 -7.79
C THR A 228 -8.54 37.88 -7.58
N ALA A 229 -7.29 37.44 -7.71
CA ALA A 229 -6.95 36.03 -7.54
C ALA A 229 -7.31 35.53 -6.12
N GLU A 230 -7.09 36.38 -5.12
CA GLU A 230 -7.41 36.09 -3.73
C GLU A 230 -8.92 35.97 -3.47
N ASN A 231 -9.74 36.82 -4.10
CA ASN A 231 -11.19 36.73 -3.91
C ASN A 231 -11.79 35.53 -4.62
N ILE A 232 -11.31 35.20 -5.83
CA ILE A 232 -11.86 34.07 -6.61
C ILE A 232 -11.63 32.74 -5.89
N HIS A 233 -10.40 32.45 -5.44
CA HIS A 233 -10.13 31.17 -4.77
C HIS A 233 -10.82 31.09 -3.40
N LYS A 234 -10.91 32.21 -2.65
CA LYS A 234 -11.62 32.27 -1.38
C LYS A 234 -13.12 31.99 -1.58
N TRP A 235 -13.74 32.67 -2.53
CA TRP A 235 -15.14 32.44 -2.90
C TRP A 235 -15.41 30.98 -3.28
N ALA A 236 -14.53 30.39 -4.10
CA ALA A 236 -14.66 28.99 -4.49
C ALA A 236 -14.54 28.04 -3.28
N LEU A 237 -13.60 28.28 -2.36
CA LEU A 237 -13.40 27.48 -1.15
C LEU A 237 -14.56 27.57 -0.16
N GLU A 238 -15.19 28.74 -0.04
CA GLU A 238 -16.32 28.97 0.87
C GLU A 238 -17.64 28.38 0.34
N ASN A 239 -17.82 28.38 -0.99
CA ASN A 239 -19.07 27.94 -1.62
C ASN A 239 -19.02 26.52 -2.22
N ARG A 240 -17.89 25.80 -2.07
CA ARG A 240 -17.75 24.44 -2.59
C ARG A 240 -18.69 23.46 -1.89
N GLU A 241 -19.15 22.50 -2.67
CA GLU A 241 -19.91 21.36 -2.20
C GLU A 241 -19.01 20.13 -2.22
N ALA A 242 -18.87 19.42 -1.10
CA ALA A 242 -18.04 18.22 -1.04
C ALA A 242 -18.92 16.97 -1.14
N LEU A 243 -18.89 16.31 -2.30
CA LEU A 243 -19.57 15.03 -2.52
C LEU A 243 -18.80 13.89 -1.84
N LEU A 244 -17.52 13.74 -2.20
CA LEU A 244 -16.58 12.80 -1.60
C LEU A 244 -15.39 13.57 -1.06
N ARG A 245 -14.86 13.14 0.09
CA ARG A 245 -13.69 13.79 0.69
C ARG A 245 -12.60 12.80 1.02
N TRP A 246 -11.40 13.06 0.50
CA TRP A 246 -10.19 12.35 0.89
C TRP A 246 -9.78 12.72 2.31
N LEU A 247 -9.72 11.74 3.20
CA LEU A 247 -9.15 11.90 4.54
C LEU A 247 -7.70 11.42 4.54
N ARG A 248 -6.82 12.26 5.09
CA ARG A 248 -5.42 11.93 5.33
C ARG A 248 -5.12 12.09 6.81
N PRO A 249 -5.49 11.10 7.64
CA PRO A 249 -5.21 11.17 9.06
C PRO A 249 -3.69 11.15 9.30
N HIS A 250 -3.20 12.10 10.10
CA HIS A 250 -1.78 12.19 10.43
C HIS A 250 -1.50 11.50 11.76
N GLY A 251 -0.53 10.58 11.78
CA GLY A 251 -0.04 9.92 12.99
C GLY A 251 -1.07 9.03 13.70
N GLY A 252 -0.70 8.47 14.86
CA GLY A 252 -1.57 7.54 15.59
C GLY A 252 -2.84 8.16 16.19
N LYS A 253 -2.88 9.48 16.44
CA LYS A 253 -4.04 10.21 16.95
C LYS A 253 -4.37 11.38 16.02
N SER A 254 -5.38 11.20 15.17
CA SER A 254 -5.76 12.20 14.15
C SER A 254 -6.90 13.09 14.64
N LEU A 255 -6.59 14.36 14.94
CA LEU A 255 -7.61 15.38 15.21
C LEU A 255 -8.54 15.58 14.01
N LEU A 256 -8.01 15.44 12.79
CA LEU A 256 -8.78 15.55 11.56
C LEU A 256 -9.86 14.47 11.50
N LEU A 257 -9.49 13.20 11.72
CA LEU A 257 -10.45 12.09 11.71
C LEU A 257 -11.51 12.28 12.80
N ASN A 258 -11.09 12.59 14.03
CA ASN A 258 -12.00 12.85 15.14
C ASN A 258 -13.00 13.97 14.85
N ASN A 259 -12.56 15.08 14.25
CA ASN A 259 -13.44 16.19 13.92
C ASN A 259 -14.45 15.85 12.82
N GLU A 260 -14.08 15.00 11.86
CA GLU A 260 -14.98 14.54 10.81
C GLU A 260 -15.97 13.48 11.32
N LEU A 261 -15.54 12.54 12.16
CA LEU A 261 -16.40 11.52 12.78
C LEU A 261 -17.41 12.12 13.78
N LYS A 262 -17.11 13.27 14.39
CA LYS A 262 -18.05 14.01 15.26
C LYS A 262 -19.24 14.61 14.51
N LYS A 263 -19.19 14.70 13.18
CA LYS A 263 -20.28 15.27 12.38
C LYS A 263 -21.47 14.32 12.23
N GLY A 264 -21.29 13.04 12.52
CA GLY A 264 -22.31 12.01 12.40
C GLY A 264 -21.72 10.71 11.83
N PRO A 265 -22.59 9.74 11.49
CA PRO A 265 -22.18 8.48 10.89
C PRO A 265 -21.31 8.70 9.65
N ALA A 266 -20.22 7.94 9.55
CA ALA A 266 -19.22 8.10 8.51
C ALA A 266 -18.94 6.76 7.81
N LEU A 267 -19.18 6.73 6.50
CA LEU A 267 -18.75 5.63 5.64
C LEU A 267 -17.29 5.88 5.23
N LEU A 268 -16.39 5.07 5.76
CA LEU A 268 -14.96 5.08 5.43
C LEU A 268 -14.71 4.04 4.34
N VAL A 269 -14.27 4.50 3.17
CA VAL A 269 -13.99 3.65 2.01
C VAL A 269 -12.49 3.69 1.72
N PHE A 270 -11.84 2.55 1.87
CA PHE A 270 -10.42 2.35 1.62
C PHE A 270 -10.23 1.78 0.23
N VAL A 271 -9.57 2.54 -0.64
CA VAL A 271 -9.33 2.16 -2.04
C VAL A 271 -7.85 2.34 -2.38
N PRO A 272 -7.25 1.44 -3.18
CA PRO A 272 -5.89 1.61 -3.64
C PRO A 272 -5.84 2.78 -4.60
N PHE A 273 -5.19 3.86 -4.21
CA PHE A 273 -5.17 5.08 -5.00
C PHE A 273 -3.80 5.33 -5.63
N ASN A 274 -3.79 5.47 -6.96
CA ASN A 274 -2.64 5.97 -7.69
C ASN A 274 -2.93 7.40 -8.19
N PRO A 275 -2.35 8.45 -7.59
CA PRO A 275 -2.64 9.82 -7.98
C PRO A 275 -2.20 10.19 -9.40
N LEU A 276 -1.30 9.42 -10.03
CA LEU A 276 -0.85 9.64 -11.41
C LEU A 276 -1.72 8.95 -12.46
N ALA A 277 -2.60 8.02 -12.08
CA ALA A 277 -3.49 7.38 -13.05
C ALA A 277 -4.49 8.41 -13.62
N GLU A 278 -4.89 8.18 -14.88
CA GLU A 278 -5.80 9.06 -15.62
C GLU A 278 -7.27 8.83 -15.21
N SER A 279 -7.63 7.59 -14.89
CA SER A 279 -8.97 7.20 -14.43
C SER A 279 -8.91 6.25 -13.24
N HIS A 280 -10.00 6.24 -12.46
CA HIS A 280 -10.17 5.40 -11.28
C HIS A 280 -11.58 4.81 -11.28
N PRO A 281 -11.84 3.70 -11.99
CA PRO A 281 -13.19 3.20 -12.22
C PRO A 281 -13.95 2.92 -10.92
N LEU A 282 -13.27 2.40 -9.89
CA LEU A 282 -13.87 2.16 -8.58
C LEU A 282 -14.30 3.47 -7.88
N ILE A 283 -13.54 4.55 -8.03
CA ILE A 283 -13.92 5.86 -7.49
C ILE A 283 -15.08 6.44 -8.28
N ASP A 284 -15.13 6.23 -9.59
CA ASP A 284 -16.24 6.64 -10.44
C ASP A 284 -17.53 5.90 -10.05
N GLU A 285 -17.47 4.58 -9.78
CA GLU A 285 -18.58 3.80 -9.21
C GLU A 285 -19.02 4.34 -7.83
N ILE A 286 -18.08 4.64 -6.92
CA ILE A 286 -18.40 5.21 -5.61
C ILE A 286 -19.02 6.61 -5.76
N THR A 287 -18.57 7.38 -6.75
CA THR A 287 -19.11 8.71 -7.08
C THR A 287 -20.55 8.58 -7.57
N GLU A 288 -20.84 7.57 -8.39
CA GLU A 288 -22.20 7.25 -8.83
C GLU A 288 -23.12 6.95 -7.63
N VAL A 289 -22.67 6.07 -6.72
CA VAL A 289 -23.41 5.76 -5.48
C VAL A 289 -23.65 7.02 -4.65
N ALA A 290 -22.65 7.89 -4.49
CA ALA A 290 -22.77 9.12 -3.72
C ALA A 290 -23.73 10.13 -4.35
N LEU A 291 -23.75 10.23 -5.69
CA LEU A 291 -24.70 11.06 -6.43
C LEU A 291 -26.13 10.55 -6.27
N GLU A 292 -26.35 9.25 -6.45
CA GLU A 292 -27.67 8.63 -6.28
C GLU A 292 -28.18 8.77 -4.83
N TYR A 293 -27.35 8.48 -3.84
CA TYR A 293 -27.69 8.57 -2.41
C TYR A 293 -28.17 9.98 -2.00
N ASN A 294 -27.56 11.02 -2.57
CA ASN A 294 -27.83 12.43 -2.25
C ASN A 294 -28.82 13.13 -3.20
N ASN A 295 -29.30 12.46 -4.26
CA ASN A 295 -30.22 13.04 -5.22
C ASN A 295 -31.67 13.10 -4.68
N CYS A 296 -31.95 14.06 -3.81
CA CYS A 296 -33.22 14.15 -3.09
C CYS A 296 -34.40 14.69 -3.93
N HIS A 297 -34.11 15.47 -4.98
CA HIS A 297 -35.12 16.13 -5.81
C HIS A 297 -35.26 15.52 -7.22
N GLY A 298 -34.48 14.48 -7.54
CA GLY A 298 -34.50 13.88 -8.87
C GLY A 298 -34.01 14.87 -9.95
N ASP A 299 -32.95 15.61 -9.66
CA ASP A 299 -32.47 16.67 -10.54
C ASP A 299 -32.02 16.11 -11.89
N GLN A 300 -32.59 16.64 -12.97
CA GLN A 300 -32.26 16.22 -14.35
C GLN A 300 -30.77 16.46 -14.68
N VAL A 301 -30.10 17.38 -13.99
CA VAL A 301 -28.66 17.64 -14.16
C VAL A 301 -27.86 16.45 -13.64
N VAL A 302 -28.17 15.97 -12.43
CA VAL A 302 -27.52 14.80 -11.83
C VAL A 302 -27.78 13.56 -12.69
N GLU A 303 -29.00 13.37 -13.19
CA GLU A 303 -29.32 12.24 -14.06
C GLU A 303 -28.51 12.24 -15.37
N ARG A 304 -28.26 13.42 -15.97
CA ARG A 304 -27.38 13.52 -17.16
C ARG A 304 -25.92 13.19 -16.83
N LEU A 305 -25.44 13.58 -15.65
CA LEU A 305 -24.09 13.24 -15.19
C LEU A 305 -23.98 11.72 -14.95
N LEU A 306 -24.97 11.11 -14.31
CA LEU A 306 -25.04 9.65 -14.10
C LEU A 306 -25.05 8.89 -15.44
N GLN A 307 -25.84 9.36 -16.42
CA GLN A 307 -25.86 8.78 -17.77
C GLN A 307 -24.51 8.90 -18.49
N HIS A 308 -23.77 9.98 -18.26
CA HIS A 308 -22.45 10.17 -18.83
C HIS A 308 -21.42 9.23 -18.20
N LEU A 309 -21.39 9.12 -16.88
CA LEU A 309 -20.52 8.18 -16.16
C LEU A 309 -20.74 6.74 -16.62
N ARG A 310 -21.99 6.32 -16.82
CA ARG A 310 -22.35 4.98 -17.32
C ARG A 310 -21.98 4.72 -18.79
N ARG A 311 -21.75 5.76 -19.60
CA ARG A 311 -21.46 5.62 -21.05
C ARG A 311 -19.99 5.40 -21.37
N VAL A 312 -19.08 5.74 -20.45
CA VAL A 312 -17.63 5.58 -20.66
C VAL A 312 -17.22 4.10 -20.79
N ASP A 313 -18.05 3.16 -20.33
CA ASP A 313 -17.82 1.71 -20.42
C ASP A 313 -18.34 1.02 -21.72
N GLY A 314 -18.86 1.77 -22.70
CA GLY A 314 -19.33 1.20 -23.98
C GLY A 314 -18.25 1.16 -25.07
N PRO A 315 -18.04 0.06 -25.81
CA PRO A 315 -17.04 0.01 -26.88
C PRO A 315 -17.44 0.94 -28.03
N VAL A 316 -16.56 1.92 -28.33
CA VAL A 316 -16.74 2.90 -29.40
C VAL A 316 -16.33 2.31 -30.75
N PHE A 317 -17.31 1.94 -31.60
CA PHE A 317 -17.12 1.82 -33.05
C PHE A 317 -18.40 2.15 -33.84
N ARG A 318 -18.43 3.33 -34.47
CA ARG A 318 -18.52 3.60 -35.93
C ARG A 318 -19.33 4.88 -36.28
N PRO A 319 -18.89 5.66 -37.28
CA PRO A 319 -19.63 6.80 -37.81
C PRO A 319 -20.65 6.43 -38.91
N LEU A 320 -21.75 7.20 -38.90
CA LEU A 320 -22.82 7.45 -39.88
C LEU A 320 -22.77 6.84 -41.29
N ALA A 321 -23.82 6.09 -41.66
CA ALA A 321 -24.45 6.07 -42.98
C ALA A 321 -25.95 5.63 -42.89
N PRO A 322 -26.86 6.04 -43.82
CA PRO A 322 -28.32 6.04 -43.62
C PRO A 322 -29.10 4.80 -44.15
N GLU A 323 -30.29 4.58 -43.58
CA GLU A 323 -31.34 3.53 -43.73
C GLU A 323 -31.96 3.27 -45.14
N PRO A 324 -32.96 2.34 -45.37
CA PRO A 324 -33.29 0.94 -44.93
C PRO A 324 -33.72 0.05 -46.18
N PRO A 325 -34.47 -1.13 -46.17
CA PRO A 325 -35.21 -1.85 -45.11
C PRO A 325 -35.22 -3.43 -45.08
N ALA A 326 -35.70 -3.93 -43.92
CA ALA A 326 -36.46 -5.17 -43.61
C ALA A 326 -35.87 -6.60 -43.77
N GLN A 327 -35.66 -7.30 -42.62
CA GLN A 327 -36.32 -8.56 -42.17
C GLN A 327 -35.46 -9.37 -41.13
N LEU A 328 -36.03 -9.59 -39.92
CA LEU A 328 -35.96 -10.71 -38.92
C LEU A 328 -34.70 -11.64 -38.76
N PRO A 329 -34.57 -12.39 -37.65
CA PRO A 329 -34.15 -12.10 -36.27
C PRO A 329 -32.71 -12.63 -35.94
N GLU A 330 -32.16 -12.30 -34.77
CA GLU A 330 -30.77 -12.55 -34.28
C GLU A 330 -30.20 -13.99 -34.42
N PRO A 331 -28.86 -14.10 -34.51
CA PRO A 331 -28.09 -15.11 -33.76
C PRO A 331 -26.92 -14.51 -32.93
N PRO A 332 -26.44 -15.21 -31.88
CA PRO A 332 -25.52 -14.67 -30.88
C PRO A 332 -24.05 -14.60 -31.33
N LEU A 333 -23.32 -13.63 -30.77
CA LEU A 333 -21.87 -13.45 -30.94
C LEU A 333 -21.07 -14.58 -30.30
N ILE A 334 -20.11 -15.07 -31.08
CA ILE A 334 -19.18 -16.18 -30.82
C ILE A 334 -18.15 -15.75 -29.76
N THR A 335 -18.11 -16.48 -28.63
CA THR A 335 -16.90 -16.63 -27.81
C THR A 335 -16.06 -17.76 -28.40
N ALA A 336 -14.76 -17.52 -28.65
CA ALA A 336 -13.86 -18.57 -29.14
C ALA A 336 -13.71 -19.67 -28.06
N SER A 337 -14.02 -20.92 -28.41
CA SER A 337 -13.96 -22.06 -27.49
C SER A 337 -12.55 -22.68 -27.46
N PRO A 338 -12.10 -23.22 -26.31
CA PRO A 338 -10.80 -23.87 -26.17
C PRO A 338 -10.77 -25.22 -26.91
N CYS A 339 -9.63 -25.57 -27.51
CA CYS A 339 -9.47 -26.80 -28.29
C CYS A 339 -8.65 -27.87 -27.55
N CYS A 340 -9.15 -29.10 -27.51
CA CYS A 340 -8.56 -30.22 -26.77
C CYS A 340 -8.48 -31.49 -27.64
N ASN A 341 -7.41 -32.27 -27.51
CA ASN A 341 -7.29 -33.55 -28.20
C ASN A 341 -6.70 -34.65 -27.31
N THR A 342 -7.12 -35.90 -27.52
CA THR A 342 -6.70 -37.06 -26.72
C THR A 342 -5.48 -37.75 -27.35
N VAL A 343 -4.36 -37.81 -26.63
CA VAL A 343 -3.12 -38.46 -27.07
C VAL A 343 -2.86 -39.70 -26.21
N VAL A 344 -2.59 -40.83 -26.86
CA VAL A 344 -2.22 -42.09 -26.21
C VAL A 344 -0.70 -42.23 -26.29
N LEU A 345 -0.03 -42.31 -25.13
CA LEU A 345 1.43 -42.40 -25.09
C LEU A 345 1.92 -43.83 -25.39
N PRO A 346 2.96 -44.01 -26.23
CA PRO A 346 3.46 -45.34 -26.60
C PRO A 346 4.19 -46.02 -25.43
N HIS A 347 3.97 -47.34 -25.32
CA HIS A 347 4.51 -48.22 -24.28
C HIS A 347 6.05 -48.36 -24.32
N TRP A 348 6.69 -48.39 -23.15
CA TRP A 348 8.05 -48.91 -22.99
C TRP A 348 8.10 -49.88 -21.80
N HIS A 349 8.31 -51.18 -22.09
CA HIS A 349 8.49 -52.35 -21.20
C HIS A 349 7.26 -52.99 -20.49
N SER A 350 6.55 -53.81 -21.26
CA SER A 350 6.15 -55.22 -21.04
C SER A 350 5.72 -55.84 -19.67
N VAL A 351 5.21 -55.15 -18.63
CA VAL A 351 4.47 -55.87 -17.54
C VAL A 351 3.25 -55.15 -16.91
N SER A 352 2.62 -54.16 -17.54
CA SER A 352 1.33 -53.67 -17.03
C SER A 352 0.33 -53.33 -18.15
N ARG A 353 -0.90 -53.87 -18.05
CA ARG A 353 -2.02 -53.63 -18.99
C ARG A 353 -2.72 -52.29 -18.75
N THR A 354 -1.95 -51.22 -18.57
CA THR A 354 -2.48 -49.86 -18.34
C THR A 354 -2.08 -48.96 -19.49
N HIS A 355 -3.04 -48.52 -20.30
CA HIS A 355 -2.81 -47.48 -21.31
C HIS A 355 -3.03 -46.11 -20.66
N ASN A 356 -2.01 -45.25 -20.73
CA ASN A 356 -2.10 -43.87 -20.26
C ASN A 356 -2.67 -43.03 -21.40
N VAL A 357 -3.81 -42.39 -21.14
CA VAL A 357 -4.47 -41.49 -22.09
C VAL A 357 -4.39 -40.08 -21.51
N CYS A 358 -3.80 -39.16 -22.25
CA CYS A 358 -3.66 -37.77 -21.84
C CYS A 358 -4.46 -36.86 -22.78
N GLU A 359 -5.27 -35.97 -22.23
CA GLU A 359 -5.92 -34.89 -22.98
C GLU A 359 -5.03 -33.66 -22.95
N LEU A 360 -4.70 -33.14 -24.13
CA LEU A 360 -3.90 -31.93 -24.31
C LEU A 360 -4.81 -30.82 -24.84
N CYS A 361 -4.94 -29.74 -24.07
CA CYS A 361 -5.77 -28.59 -24.39
C CYS A 361 -4.92 -27.33 -24.56
N VAL A 362 -5.15 -26.59 -25.66
CA VAL A 362 -4.50 -25.29 -25.90
C VAL A 362 -5.46 -24.20 -25.44
N ASN A 363 -5.08 -23.43 -24.41
CA ASN A 363 -5.96 -22.40 -23.86
C ASN A 363 -5.29 -21.02 -23.93
N GLN A 364 -5.79 -20.15 -24.81
CA GLN A 364 -5.41 -18.75 -24.85
C GLN A 364 -6.28 -17.96 -23.85
N THR A 365 -5.86 -18.04 -22.59
CA THR A 365 -6.14 -17.15 -21.46
C THR A 365 -7.50 -17.14 -20.74
N THR A 366 -7.35 -16.89 -19.43
CA THR A 366 -8.31 -16.53 -18.38
C THR A 366 -9.43 -17.50 -18.03
N GLY A 367 -9.14 -18.41 -17.11
CA GLY A 367 -10.16 -19.09 -16.30
C GLY A 367 -9.86 -20.56 -16.08
N GLY A 368 -9.26 -20.89 -14.93
CA GLY A 368 -8.97 -22.27 -14.52
C GLY A 368 -10.23 -23.05 -14.14
N VAL A 369 -11.11 -23.33 -15.10
CA VAL A 369 -12.26 -24.24 -14.93
C VAL A 369 -11.97 -25.56 -15.64
N ARG A 370 -12.15 -26.66 -14.91
CA ARG A 370 -12.02 -28.04 -15.41
C ARG A 370 -13.16 -28.31 -16.40
N PRO A 371 -12.90 -28.68 -17.68
CA PRO A 371 -13.98 -28.97 -18.61
C PRO A 371 -14.65 -30.30 -18.23
N SER A 372 -15.97 -30.28 -18.08
CA SER A 372 -16.79 -31.49 -17.92
C SER A 372 -16.87 -32.23 -19.26
N SER A 373 -16.79 -33.56 -19.21
CA SER A 373 -16.64 -34.44 -20.36
C SER A 373 -17.92 -34.57 -21.18
N VAL A 374 -18.28 -33.56 -21.97
CA VAL A 374 -19.30 -33.72 -23.02
C VAL A 374 -18.96 -32.82 -24.22
N GLY A 375 -18.39 -33.45 -25.26
CA GLY A 375 -18.39 -33.00 -26.67
C GLY A 375 -17.79 -31.63 -26.98
N MET A 376 -16.48 -31.56 -27.22
CA MET A 376 -15.83 -30.40 -27.85
C MET A 376 -15.17 -30.77 -29.19
N PRO A 377 -15.07 -29.83 -30.14
CA PRO A 377 -14.66 -30.09 -31.52
C PRO A 377 -13.17 -30.51 -31.62
N GLN A 378 -12.87 -31.46 -32.50
CA GLN A 378 -11.49 -31.90 -32.75
C GLN A 378 -10.72 -30.86 -33.57
N CYS A 379 -9.52 -30.49 -33.11
CA CYS A 379 -8.63 -29.58 -33.84
C CYS A 379 -7.86 -30.27 -34.96
N SER A 380 -7.42 -29.47 -35.95
CA SER A 380 -6.61 -29.95 -37.07
C SER A 380 -5.19 -30.33 -36.61
N PHE A 381 -4.62 -31.37 -37.21
CA PHE A 381 -3.30 -31.90 -36.85
C PHE A 381 -2.15 -30.86 -36.98
N PHE A 382 -2.32 -29.86 -37.86
CA PHE A 382 -1.30 -28.83 -38.10
C PHE A 382 -1.08 -27.87 -36.93
N GLU A 383 -2.12 -27.59 -36.12
CA GLU A 383 -1.99 -26.71 -34.94
C GLU A 383 -1.25 -27.37 -33.77
N MET A 384 -1.19 -28.72 -33.73
CA MET A 384 -0.51 -29.48 -32.68
C MET A 384 0.96 -29.79 -32.98
N ALA A 385 1.37 -29.84 -34.26
CA ALA A 385 2.77 -30.12 -34.61
C ALA A 385 3.73 -29.09 -34.01
N ALA A 386 3.31 -27.82 -33.92
CA ALA A 386 4.07 -26.75 -33.27
C ALA A 386 4.17 -26.91 -31.74
N ALA A 387 3.19 -27.57 -31.09
CA ALA A 387 3.21 -27.84 -29.65
C ALA A 387 4.10 -29.05 -29.30
N LEU A 388 4.13 -30.07 -30.15
CA LEU A 388 4.91 -31.30 -29.95
C LEU A 388 6.41 -31.14 -30.25
N ASP A 389 6.81 -30.10 -31.01
CA ASP A 389 8.22 -29.80 -31.30
C ASP A 389 8.91 -28.93 -30.22
N SER A 390 8.22 -28.59 -29.14
CA SER A 390 8.83 -27.87 -28.02
C SER A 390 9.76 -28.79 -27.21
N PHE A 391 11.05 -28.45 -27.20
CA PHE A 391 12.18 -29.23 -26.63
C PHE A 391 11.99 -29.65 -25.16
N TYR A 392 11.10 -28.97 -24.42
CA TYR A 392 10.85 -29.18 -22.99
C TYR A 392 10.04 -30.44 -22.64
N LEU A 393 9.27 -31.01 -23.57
CA LEU A 393 8.48 -32.23 -23.33
C LEU A 393 9.19 -33.51 -23.80
N LYS A 394 10.37 -33.40 -24.43
CA LYS A 394 11.18 -34.55 -24.86
C LYS A 394 12.10 -35.11 -23.75
N GLU A 395 12.46 -34.31 -22.74
CA GLU A 395 13.53 -34.66 -21.80
C GLU A 395 13.12 -34.80 -20.32
N GLN A 396 11.84 -34.71 -19.96
CA GLN A 396 11.43 -35.00 -18.58
C GLN A 396 10.55 -36.24 -18.49
N THR A 397 11.16 -37.32 -18.00
CA THR A 397 10.47 -38.49 -17.46
C THR A 397 9.73 -38.08 -16.19
N PHE A 398 8.40 -38.01 -16.25
CA PHE A 398 7.57 -37.84 -15.07
C PHE A 398 7.72 -39.07 -14.16
N TYR A 399 8.35 -38.90 -13.01
CA TYR A 399 8.36 -39.92 -11.96
C TYR A 399 6.96 -40.02 -11.35
N HIS A 400 6.36 -41.20 -11.49
CA HIS A 400 5.05 -41.55 -10.93
C HIS A 400 5.02 -41.40 -9.41
N VAL A 401 4.13 -40.54 -8.90
CA VAL A 401 3.47 -40.78 -7.61
C VAL A 401 2.08 -41.32 -7.95
N ALA A 402 1.85 -42.59 -7.64
CA ALA A 402 0.58 -43.26 -7.89
C ALA A 402 -0.50 -42.71 -6.95
N SER A 403 -1.42 -41.91 -7.48
CA SER A 403 -2.70 -41.61 -6.85
C SER A 403 -3.78 -41.57 -7.93
N GLY A 404 -4.94 -42.17 -7.66
CA GLY A 404 -6.05 -42.34 -8.60
C GLY A 404 -6.80 -41.05 -8.97
N SER A 405 -6.16 -39.89 -8.85
CA SER A 405 -6.71 -38.58 -9.15
C SER A 405 -6.13 -38.02 -10.45
N ILE A 406 -7.02 -37.56 -11.34
CA ILE A 406 -6.64 -36.86 -12.58
C ILE A 406 -5.87 -35.59 -12.20
N GLU A 407 -4.57 -35.53 -12.51
CA GLU A 407 -3.76 -34.33 -12.34
C GLU A 407 -3.54 -33.62 -13.68
N CYS A 408 -3.74 -32.31 -13.66
CA CYS A 408 -3.61 -31.41 -14.80
C CYS A 408 -2.45 -30.46 -14.54
N SER A 409 -1.55 -30.30 -15.50
CA SER A 409 -0.39 -29.41 -15.40
C SER A 409 -0.39 -28.39 -16.54
N ASN A 410 -0.04 -27.14 -16.22
CA ASN A 410 0.03 -26.04 -17.17
C ASN A 410 1.49 -25.76 -17.56
N PHE A 411 1.76 -25.62 -18.85
CA PHE A 411 3.08 -25.34 -19.42
C PHE A 411 3.07 -24.02 -20.17
N LEU A 412 4.11 -23.21 -20.00
CA LEU A 412 4.26 -21.94 -20.72
C LEU A 412 4.69 -22.18 -22.17
N SER A 413 4.10 -21.46 -23.12
CA SER A 413 4.55 -21.46 -24.51
C SER A 413 5.85 -20.67 -24.65
N SER A 414 6.85 -21.23 -25.34
CA SER A 414 8.16 -20.60 -25.52
C SER A 414 8.16 -19.37 -26.43
N TYR A 415 7.10 -19.16 -27.22
CA TYR A 415 7.00 -18.06 -28.19
C TYR A 415 6.12 -16.88 -27.73
N SER A 416 5.31 -17.03 -26.68
CA SER A 416 4.51 -15.92 -26.12
C SER A 416 4.32 -16.09 -24.60
N PRO A 417 4.71 -15.10 -23.79
CA PRO A 417 4.62 -15.16 -22.33
C PRO A 417 3.17 -15.13 -21.79
N PHE A 418 2.18 -14.99 -22.67
CA PHE A 418 0.76 -14.93 -22.30
C PHE A 418 -0.04 -16.17 -22.71
N SER A 419 0.61 -17.23 -23.24
CA SER A 419 -0.08 -18.45 -23.68
C SER A 419 0.44 -19.69 -22.96
N TYR A 420 -0.49 -20.54 -22.48
CA TYR A 420 -0.19 -21.77 -21.74
C TYR A 420 -0.95 -22.98 -22.29
N TYR A 421 -0.33 -24.16 -22.20
CA TYR A 421 -0.91 -25.44 -22.56
C TYR A 421 -1.27 -26.21 -21.30
N THR A 422 -2.42 -26.88 -21.26
CA THR A 422 -2.80 -27.74 -20.15
C THR A 422 -2.80 -29.20 -20.59
N ALA A 423 -2.02 -30.04 -19.93
CA ALA A 423 -2.06 -31.49 -20.12
C ALA A 423 -2.65 -32.17 -18.89
N CYS A 424 -3.71 -32.95 -19.09
CA CYS A 424 -4.36 -33.74 -18.05
C CYS A 424 -4.25 -35.22 -18.40
N CYS A 425 -3.55 -36.00 -17.58
CA CYS A 425 -3.34 -37.42 -17.83
C CYS A 425 -4.20 -38.29 -16.90
N ARG A 426 -4.79 -39.35 -17.46
CA ARG A 426 -5.50 -40.37 -16.67
C ARG A 426 -5.09 -41.79 -17.05
N THR A 427 -5.03 -42.65 -16.04
CA THR A 427 -4.80 -44.09 -16.20
C THR A 427 -6.13 -44.82 -16.16
N ILE A 428 -6.52 -45.50 -17.24
CA ILE A 428 -7.79 -46.23 -17.29
C ILE A 428 -7.56 -47.69 -16.87
N ASN A 429 -8.08 -48.08 -15.70
CA ASN A 429 -8.27 -49.48 -15.32
C ASN A 429 -9.73 -49.86 -15.61
N ARG A 430 -9.96 -51.00 -16.28
CA ARG A 430 -11.29 -51.42 -16.74
C ARG A 430 -11.88 -52.51 -15.83
N ALA A 431 -12.92 -52.20 -15.04
CA ALA A 431 -13.98 -53.13 -14.56
C ALA A 431 -15.15 -52.32 -13.90
N MET A 432 -16.33 -52.12 -14.52
CA MET A 432 -17.56 -52.99 -14.66
C MET A 432 -18.58 -52.78 -13.49
N THR A 433 -19.47 -51.76 -13.50
CA THR A 433 -20.88 -51.64 -14.01
C THR A 433 -22.03 -52.36 -13.26
N GLY A 434 -23.06 -51.61 -12.80
CA GLY A 434 -24.50 -52.03 -12.71
C GLY A 434 -25.35 -51.30 -11.64
N PHE A 435 -26.32 -50.42 -12.01
CA PHE A 435 -27.81 -50.58 -12.12
C PHE A 435 -28.62 -50.23 -10.83
N ILE A 436 -29.32 -49.06 -10.72
CA ILE A 436 -30.75 -48.68 -10.99
C ILE A 436 -31.78 -48.85 -9.80
N ASP A 437 -32.47 -47.74 -9.49
CA ASP A 437 -33.84 -47.43 -8.95
C ASP A 437 -34.33 -47.49 -7.47
N ALA A 438 -34.92 -46.34 -7.09
CA ALA A 438 -36.22 -45.99 -6.45
C ALA A 438 -36.89 -46.79 -5.29
N GLY A 439 -37.47 -46.04 -4.32
CA GLY A 439 -38.79 -46.36 -3.72
C GLY A 439 -38.96 -46.32 -2.19
N HIS A 440 -39.75 -45.35 -1.70
CA HIS A 440 -40.76 -45.36 -0.62
C HIS A 440 -40.67 -46.23 0.67
N SER A 441 -40.71 -45.53 1.83
CA SER A 441 -41.73 -45.58 2.91
C SER A 441 -41.67 -46.53 4.13
N VAL A 442 -42.12 -45.95 5.26
CA VAL A 442 -42.82 -46.52 6.45
C VAL A 442 -42.01 -47.02 7.68
N PHE A 443 -42.34 -46.36 8.81
CA PHE A 443 -42.37 -46.72 10.24
C PHE A 443 -41.89 -48.10 10.71
N GLU A 444 -41.12 -48.12 11.82
CA GLU A 444 -41.50 -48.77 13.09
C GLU A 444 -40.45 -48.52 14.19
N THR A 445 -40.91 -48.15 15.39
CA THR A 445 -40.20 -48.39 16.66
C THR A 445 -40.63 -49.75 17.21
N PRO A 446 -39.80 -50.43 18.03
CA PRO A 446 -40.13 -50.42 19.46
C PRO A 446 -38.95 -50.43 20.45
N THR A 447 -39.33 -50.02 21.65
CA THR A 447 -38.73 -49.93 22.99
C THR A 447 -38.14 -51.21 23.61
N ILE A 448 -37.17 -51.08 24.54
CA ILE A 448 -37.26 -51.38 26.02
C ILE A 448 -35.85 -51.47 26.68
N ALA A 449 -35.59 -50.53 27.62
CA ALA A 449 -35.04 -50.58 29.01
C ALA A 449 -33.80 -51.46 29.38
N LEU A 450 -32.90 -51.16 30.36
CA LEU A 450 -32.91 -50.53 31.70
C LEU A 450 -31.48 -49.96 32.00
N SER A 451 -31.28 -48.73 32.49
CA SER A 451 -31.20 -48.23 33.89
C SER A 451 -29.95 -48.57 34.74
N SER A 452 -29.22 -47.54 35.18
CA SER A 452 -28.78 -47.31 36.59
C SER A 452 -28.15 -45.92 36.70
N LEU A 453 -28.89 -44.91 37.16
CA LEU A 453 -28.91 -44.39 38.55
C LEU A 453 -27.65 -43.59 38.93
N GLU A 454 -27.71 -42.26 38.79
CA GLU A 454 -27.33 -41.32 39.86
C GLU A 454 -28.04 -39.97 39.65
N LYS A 455 -28.48 -39.37 40.75
CA LYS A 455 -29.58 -38.39 40.85
C LYS A 455 -29.11 -36.94 40.78
N LYS A 456 -29.81 -36.17 39.94
CA LYS A 456 -30.40 -34.81 40.09
C LYS A 456 -29.53 -33.65 40.60
N CYS A 457 -29.55 -32.58 39.82
CA CYS A 457 -30.28 -31.36 40.21
C CYS A 457 -31.32 -31.03 39.12
N GLU A 458 -32.58 -30.90 39.51
CA GLU A 458 -33.72 -30.48 38.68
C GLU A 458 -33.69 -28.99 38.39
N ALA A 459 -34.24 -28.63 37.23
CA ALA A 459 -34.39 -27.29 36.74
C ALA A 459 -35.72 -26.68 37.20
N ASP A 460 -35.67 -25.42 37.64
CA ASP A 460 -36.76 -24.45 37.47
C ASP A 460 -36.22 -23.28 36.64
N PRO A 461 -37.02 -22.71 35.72
CA PRO A 461 -36.50 -21.83 34.67
C PRO A 461 -36.29 -20.40 35.20
N PRO A 462 -35.13 -19.76 34.96
CA PRO A 462 -35.06 -18.31 35.01
C PRO A 462 -35.46 -17.76 33.64
N GLY A 463 -36.40 -16.79 33.65
CA GLY A 463 -36.89 -16.11 32.47
C GLY A 463 -35.76 -15.60 31.60
N SER A 464 -35.70 -16.11 30.38
CA SER A 464 -34.88 -15.57 29.31
C SER A 464 -35.36 -14.16 28.99
N VAL A 465 -34.62 -13.15 29.40
CA VAL A 465 -34.60 -11.89 28.65
C VAL A 465 -33.83 -12.20 27.38
N PRO A 466 -34.43 -12.08 26.18
CA PRO A 466 -33.72 -12.35 24.95
C PRO A 466 -32.67 -11.24 24.73
N HIS A 467 -31.39 -11.62 24.76
CA HIS A 467 -30.34 -10.79 24.18
C HIS A 467 -30.51 -10.81 22.65
N ILE A 468 -30.59 -9.63 22.04
CA ILE A 468 -31.01 -9.40 20.64
C ILE A 468 -29.97 -9.87 19.60
N GLU A 469 -28.81 -10.42 20.00
CA GLU A 469 -27.69 -10.60 19.07
C GLU A 469 -27.35 -12.04 18.67
N GLU A 470 -28.04 -13.06 19.20
CA GLU A 470 -27.77 -14.46 18.87
C GLU A 470 -28.87 -15.09 18.01
N ASN A 471 -28.67 -15.07 16.70
CA ASN A 471 -29.10 -16.18 15.84
C ASN A 471 -28.28 -16.20 14.55
N SER A 472 -27.96 -17.42 14.17
CA SER A 472 -27.08 -17.87 13.10
C SER A 472 -27.59 -17.53 11.69
N TYR A 473 -26.63 -17.50 10.76
CA TYR A 473 -26.77 -17.18 9.33
C TYR A 473 -27.99 -17.81 8.66
N LEU A 474 -29.03 -17.01 8.43
CA LEU A 474 -30.01 -17.23 7.39
C LEU A 474 -30.35 -15.87 6.76
N PHE A 475 -29.79 -15.63 5.58
CA PHE A 475 -30.20 -14.53 4.71
C PHE A 475 -31.63 -14.82 4.21
N PRO A 476 -32.64 -13.97 4.47
CA PRO A 476 -33.82 -13.97 3.63
C PRO A 476 -33.40 -13.30 2.32
N GLY A 477 -33.52 -14.03 1.21
CA GLY A 477 -33.51 -13.41 -0.11
C GLY A 477 -34.65 -12.40 -0.17
N VAL A 478 -34.34 -11.14 -0.46
CA VAL A 478 -35.36 -10.10 -0.66
C VAL A 478 -35.14 -9.45 -2.01
N ASP A 479 -36.26 -9.32 -2.70
CA ASP A 479 -36.45 -8.98 -4.10
C ASP A 479 -35.93 -7.59 -4.50
N MET A 480 -35.48 -7.55 -5.76
CA MET A 480 -34.96 -6.42 -6.50
C MET A 480 -36.07 -5.44 -6.93
N SER A 481 -36.10 -4.25 -6.35
CA SER A 481 -36.66 -3.05 -6.99
C SER A 481 -35.78 -1.83 -6.69
N SER A 482 -35.06 -1.37 -7.71
CA SER A 482 -33.98 -0.38 -7.66
C SER A 482 -34.43 1.10 -7.49
N THR A 483 -35.59 1.36 -6.87
CA THR A 483 -36.16 2.72 -6.75
C THR A 483 -35.98 3.37 -5.37
N ASP A 484 -35.52 2.62 -4.38
CA ASP A 484 -35.47 3.09 -2.98
C ASP A 484 -34.11 3.65 -2.54
N PHE A 485 -33.06 3.53 -3.37
CA PHE A 485 -31.74 4.08 -3.05
C PHE A 485 -31.61 5.59 -3.34
N THR A 486 -32.23 6.07 -4.42
CA THR A 486 -32.08 7.45 -4.86
C THR A 486 -32.68 8.43 -3.85
N GLY A 487 -31.87 9.37 -3.34
CA GLY A 487 -32.27 10.37 -2.35
C GLY A 487 -32.48 9.80 -0.94
N LEU A 488 -31.90 8.63 -0.63
CA LEU A 488 -31.99 7.99 0.69
C LEU A 488 -31.45 8.89 1.82
N SER A 489 -30.49 9.77 1.52
CA SER A 489 -29.94 10.72 2.50
C SER A 489 -30.99 11.67 3.07
N CYS A 490 -31.95 12.13 2.26
CA CYS A 490 -33.00 13.05 2.72
C CYS A 490 -34.25 12.33 3.27
N ARG A 491 -34.39 11.03 3.02
CA ARG A 491 -35.54 10.24 3.50
C ARG A 491 -35.34 9.73 4.93
N THR A 492 -34.08 9.63 5.37
CA THR A 492 -33.72 9.01 6.65
C THR A 492 -33.11 10.03 7.61
N ASN A 493 -33.37 9.86 8.91
CA ASN A 493 -32.78 10.69 9.95
C ASN A 493 -31.31 10.31 10.25
N LYS A 494 -30.76 9.32 9.55
CA LYS A 494 -29.38 8.83 9.65
C LYS A 494 -28.65 9.13 8.34
N THR A 495 -28.13 10.35 8.21
CA THR A 495 -27.31 10.74 7.07
C THR A 495 -25.88 10.22 7.23
N LEU A 496 -25.34 9.64 6.15
CA LEU A 496 -23.97 9.13 6.10
C LEU A 496 -23.06 10.13 5.40
N ASN A 497 -21.93 10.44 6.02
CA ASN A 497 -20.84 11.16 5.37
C ASN A 497 -19.88 10.17 4.70
N ILE A 498 -19.59 10.34 3.42
CA ILE A 498 -18.75 9.41 2.66
C ILE A 498 -17.32 9.95 2.54
N TYR A 499 -16.35 9.17 3.01
CA TYR A 499 -14.94 9.53 3.04
C TYR A 499 -14.07 8.50 2.32
N LEU A 500 -13.12 8.99 1.53
CA LEU A 500 -12.14 8.16 0.83
C LEU A 500 -10.80 8.16 1.59
N LEU A 501 -10.19 6.99 1.73
CA LEU A 501 -8.85 6.82 2.27
C LEU A 501 -8.02 5.98 1.29
N ASP A 502 -6.78 6.40 1.07
CA ASP A 502 -5.87 5.60 0.25
C ASP A 502 -5.39 4.39 1.05
N SER A 503 -5.74 3.20 0.57
CA SER A 503 -5.38 1.95 1.21
C SER A 503 -3.88 1.65 1.11
N ASN A 504 -3.15 2.22 0.16
CA ASN A 504 -1.69 2.06 0.09
C ASN A 504 -0.98 2.75 1.27
N LEU A 505 -1.54 3.85 1.76
CA LEU A 505 -0.98 4.64 2.85
C LEU A 505 -1.61 4.34 4.22
N PHE A 506 -2.92 4.05 4.25
CA PHE A 506 -3.70 4.02 5.48
C PHE A 506 -4.32 2.65 5.80
N TRP A 507 -3.79 1.56 5.21
CA TRP A 507 -4.29 0.19 5.46
C TRP A 507 -4.36 -0.18 6.95
N LEU A 508 -3.41 0.29 7.76
CA LEU A 508 -3.40 0.02 9.20
C LEU A 508 -4.67 0.48 9.91
N TYR A 509 -5.35 1.53 9.40
CA TYR A 509 -6.65 1.94 9.93
C TYR A 509 -7.77 0.98 9.52
N ALA A 510 -7.72 0.47 8.29
CA ALA A 510 -8.67 -0.54 7.82
C ALA A 510 -8.54 -1.83 8.64
N GLU A 511 -7.31 -2.29 8.90
CA GLU A 511 -7.06 -3.47 9.75
C GLU A 511 -7.65 -3.30 11.16
N ARG A 512 -7.48 -2.12 11.74
CA ARG A 512 -8.08 -1.75 13.04
C ARG A 512 -9.59 -1.53 13.00
N LEU A 513 -10.23 -1.64 11.85
CA LEU A 513 -11.68 -1.59 11.68
C LEU A 513 -12.23 -2.97 11.27
N GLY A 514 -11.40 -4.02 11.23
CA GLY A 514 -11.79 -5.37 10.84
C GLY A 514 -11.36 -5.82 9.45
N ALA A 515 -10.52 -5.05 8.74
CA ALA A 515 -10.00 -5.50 7.45
C ALA A 515 -8.95 -6.61 7.63
N PRO A 516 -8.98 -7.67 6.79
CA PRO A 516 -8.01 -8.75 6.86
C PRO A 516 -6.58 -8.29 6.53
N SER A 517 -5.60 -8.62 7.38
CA SER A 517 -4.21 -8.17 7.22
C SER A 517 -3.48 -8.75 6.00
N ALA A 518 -3.92 -9.90 5.48
CA ALA A 518 -3.25 -10.65 4.43
C ALA A 518 -4.04 -10.70 3.11
N THR A 519 -4.49 -9.55 2.61
CA THR A 519 -5.18 -9.47 1.30
C THR A 519 -4.27 -9.06 0.16
N ARG A 520 -4.54 -9.63 -1.02
CA ARG A 520 -3.90 -9.21 -2.28
C ARG A 520 -4.44 -7.86 -2.76
N VAL A 521 -5.72 -7.60 -2.50
CA VAL A 521 -6.42 -6.38 -2.89
C VAL A 521 -6.80 -5.62 -1.61
N LYS A 522 -6.31 -4.39 -1.49
CA LYS A 522 -6.53 -3.53 -0.32
C LYS A 522 -7.77 -2.67 -0.53
N GLU A 523 -8.92 -3.31 -0.60
CA GLU A 523 -10.24 -2.66 -0.71
C GLU A 523 -11.04 -3.01 0.54
N PHE A 524 -11.65 -2.01 1.17
CA PHE A 524 -12.43 -2.22 2.39
C PHE A 524 -13.38 -1.05 2.62
N ALA A 525 -14.55 -1.32 3.18
CA ALA A 525 -15.50 -0.29 3.56
C ALA A 525 -16.07 -0.58 4.95
N ALA A 526 -16.18 0.46 5.78
CA ALA A 526 -16.79 0.37 7.09
C ALA A 526 -17.60 1.63 7.40
N ILE A 527 -18.73 1.46 8.07
CA ILE A 527 -19.53 2.56 8.61
C ILE A 527 -19.18 2.70 10.08
N VAL A 528 -18.76 3.90 10.51
CA VAL A 528 -18.44 4.21 11.89
C VAL A 528 -19.47 5.21 12.42
N ASP A 529 -20.16 4.85 13.49
CA ASP A 529 -21.06 5.72 14.22
C ASP A 529 -20.53 5.94 15.64
N VAL A 530 -19.94 7.10 15.86
CA VAL A 530 -19.36 7.47 17.17
C VAL A 530 -20.45 7.67 18.22
N LYS A 531 -21.67 8.07 17.84
CA LYS A 531 -22.75 8.34 18.79
C LYS A 531 -23.28 7.04 19.41
N GLU A 532 -23.37 5.99 18.59
CA GLU A 532 -23.81 4.66 18.99
C GLU A 532 -22.63 3.75 19.38
N GLU A 533 -21.41 4.30 19.48
CA GLU A 533 -20.15 3.59 19.78
C GLU A 533 -19.99 2.27 18.98
N SER A 534 -20.45 2.27 17.73
CA SER A 534 -20.51 1.09 16.89
C SER A 534 -19.86 1.33 15.54
N HIS A 535 -19.27 0.27 14.98
CA HIS A 535 -18.85 0.26 13.60
C HIS A 535 -19.35 -1.01 12.93
N TYR A 536 -19.61 -0.92 11.64
CA TYR A 536 -20.15 -1.98 10.80
C TYR A 536 -19.17 -2.18 9.65
N ILE A 537 -18.91 -3.42 9.28
CA ILE A 537 -17.98 -3.74 8.19
C ILE A 537 -18.76 -4.27 6.99
N LEU A 538 -18.31 -3.89 5.79
CA LEU A 538 -18.69 -4.62 4.59
C LEU A 538 -17.96 -5.97 4.59
N ASP A 539 -18.67 -7.05 4.29
CA ASP A 539 -18.10 -8.41 4.28
C ASP A 539 -16.81 -8.44 3.41
N PRO A 540 -15.63 -8.74 3.99
CA PRO A 540 -14.37 -8.75 3.25
C PRO A 540 -14.32 -9.76 2.09
N LYS A 541 -15.24 -10.74 2.05
CA LYS A 541 -15.35 -11.70 0.95
C LYS A 541 -16.03 -11.11 -0.28
N GLN A 542 -16.80 -10.05 -0.12
CA GLN A 542 -17.51 -9.38 -1.20
C GLN A 542 -16.61 -8.32 -1.83
N ALA A 543 -16.59 -8.27 -3.16
CA ALA A 543 -15.85 -7.24 -3.88
C ALA A 543 -16.50 -5.88 -3.63
N LEU A 544 -15.71 -4.84 -3.39
CA LEU A 544 -16.20 -3.48 -3.26
C LEU A 544 -16.70 -3.00 -4.64
N ARG A 545 -18.01 -3.00 -4.84
CA ARG A 545 -18.70 -2.56 -6.06
C ARG A 545 -19.90 -1.70 -5.73
N LYS A 546 -20.44 -1.00 -6.73
CA LYS A 546 -21.69 -0.23 -6.62
C LYS A 546 -22.79 -0.96 -5.82
N LEU A 547 -23.24 -2.12 -6.31
CA LEU A 547 -24.38 -2.86 -5.72
C LEU A 547 -24.18 -3.27 -4.26
N THR A 548 -22.98 -3.73 -3.92
CA THR A 548 -22.61 -4.12 -2.54
C THR A 548 -22.61 -2.90 -1.61
N LEU A 549 -22.14 -1.75 -2.10
CA LEU A 549 -22.08 -0.52 -1.32
C LEU A 549 -23.49 0.05 -1.09
N GLU A 550 -24.35 0.02 -2.11
CA GLU A 550 -25.76 0.42 -2.01
C GLU A 550 -26.49 -0.42 -0.97
N SER A 551 -26.40 -1.75 -1.07
CA SER A 551 -27.03 -2.67 -0.11
C SER A 551 -26.53 -2.41 1.32
N PHE A 552 -25.23 -2.17 1.48
CA PHE A 552 -24.64 -1.88 2.79
C PHE A 552 -25.16 -0.57 3.39
N ILE A 553 -25.25 0.49 2.58
CA ILE A 553 -25.79 1.79 2.98
C ILE A 553 -27.29 1.66 3.31
N GLN A 554 -28.07 0.97 2.47
CA GLN A 554 -29.50 0.75 2.70
C GLN A 554 -29.74 0.02 4.03
N ASN A 555 -29.02 -1.07 4.26
CA ASN A 555 -29.14 -1.85 5.48
C ASN A 555 -28.84 -1.00 6.72
N PHE A 556 -27.84 -0.12 6.67
CA PHE A 556 -27.54 0.81 7.77
C PHE A 556 -28.65 1.87 7.98
N SER A 557 -29.20 2.41 6.90
CA SER A 557 -30.15 3.53 6.94
C SER A 557 -31.57 3.15 7.38
N VAL A 558 -31.91 1.86 7.42
CA VAL A 558 -33.20 1.36 7.93
C VAL A 558 -33.28 1.53 9.45
N LEU A 559 -34.50 1.78 9.97
CA LEU A 559 -34.75 2.05 11.39
C LEU A 559 -34.29 0.90 12.31
N TYR A 560 -34.56 -0.35 11.89
CA TYR A 560 -34.00 -1.56 12.49
C TYR A 560 -32.95 -2.15 11.53
N SER A 561 -31.72 -1.65 11.65
CA SER A 561 -30.61 -2.12 10.81
C SER A 561 -30.38 -3.62 11.03
N PRO A 562 -30.31 -4.44 9.96
CA PRO A 562 -29.89 -5.84 10.07
C PRO A 562 -28.37 -5.98 10.27
N LEU A 563 -27.61 -4.88 10.11
CA LEU A 563 -26.17 -4.89 10.36
C LEU A 563 -25.91 -4.99 11.86
N LYS A 564 -25.06 -5.92 12.24
CA LYS A 564 -24.54 -6.06 13.60
C LYS A 564 -23.23 -5.29 13.73
N ARG A 565 -22.99 -4.70 14.91
CA ARG A 565 -21.70 -4.09 15.22
C ARG A 565 -20.58 -5.12 15.02
N HIS A 566 -19.48 -4.70 14.45
CA HIS A 566 -18.29 -5.50 14.35
C HIS A 566 -17.49 -5.38 15.65
N LEU A 567 -17.05 -6.52 16.18
CA LEU A 567 -16.11 -6.60 17.27
C LEU A 567 -14.82 -7.19 16.71
N ILE A 568 -13.71 -6.50 16.91
CA ILE A 568 -12.40 -7.00 16.46
C ILE A 568 -12.02 -8.14 17.38
N GLY A 569 -11.77 -9.32 16.83
CA GLY A 569 -11.28 -10.48 17.58
C GLY A 569 -10.13 -11.14 16.83
N SER A 570 -9.11 -11.59 17.55
CA SER A 570 -8.15 -12.51 16.96
C SER A 570 -8.83 -13.86 16.72
N ASP A 571 -8.64 -14.44 15.52
CA ASP A 571 -9.09 -15.81 15.22
C ASP A 571 -8.71 -16.73 16.39
N SER A 572 -9.68 -17.52 16.85
CA SER A 572 -9.47 -18.63 17.78
C SER A 572 -8.43 -19.56 17.16
N ALA A 573 -7.15 -19.33 17.41
CA ALA A 573 -6.15 -20.33 17.18
C ALA A 573 -6.60 -21.51 18.04
N GLN A 574 -6.89 -22.65 17.41
CA GLN A 574 -7.20 -23.89 18.11
C GLN A 574 -6.04 -24.19 19.06
N PHE A 575 -6.19 -23.79 20.31
CA PHE A 575 -5.13 -23.94 21.29
C PHE A 575 -5.16 -25.36 21.83
N PRO A 576 -4.01 -26.06 21.86
CA PRO A 576 -3.93 -27.37 22.47
C PRO A 576 -4.33 -27.26 23.94
N SER A 577 -5.12 -28.24 24.39
CA SER A 577 -5.86 -28.35 25.65
C SER A 577 -5.02 -28.43 26.94
N GLN A 578 -3.89 -27.72 27.05
CA GLN A 578 -2.97 -27.79 28.19
C GLN A 578 -2.33 -26.44 28.54
N HIS A 579 -3.11 -25.37 28.71
CA HIS A 579 -2.60 -24.15 29.35
C HIS A 579 -3.27 -23.95 30.70
N LEU A 580 -2.47 -23.63 31.71
CA LEU A 580 -2.92 -23.45 33.09
C LEU A 580 -3.80 -22.19 33.25
N ILE A 581 -3.67 -21.23 32.33
CA ILE A 581 -4.51 -20.04 32.21
C ILE A 581 -5.15 -20.07 30.83
N THR A 582 -6.46 -19.92 30.77
CA THR A 582 -7.22 -19.89 29.51
C THR A 582 -7.10 -18.51 28.84
N GLU A 583 -6.65 -18.48 27.59
CA GLU A 583 -6.70 -17.25 26.78
C GLU A 583 -8.10 -17.09 26.22
N VAL A 584 -8.69 -15.92 26.42
CA VAL A 584 -10.03 -15.58 25.93
C VAL A 584 -9.91 -14.56 24.82
N THR A 585 -10.60 -14.83 23.71
CA THR A 585 -10.77 -13.94 22.57
C THR A 585 -12.23 -13.46 22.51
N THR A 586 -12.52 -12.47 21.66
CA THR A 586 -13.89 -11.99 21.43
C THR A 586 -14.88 -13.11 21.13
N ASP A 587 -14.50 -14.04 20.24
CA ASP A 587 -15.37 -15.15 19.82
C ASP A 587 -15.57 -16.20 20.93
N THR A 588 -14.54 -16.44 21.73
CA THR A 588 -14.58 -17.46 22.81
C THR A 588 -15.09 -16.88 24.13
N PHE A 589 -15.29 -15.57 24.22
CA PHE A 589 -15.70 -14.91 25.47
C PHE A 589 -17.01 -15.46 26.01
N TRP A 590 -18.02 -15.64 25.14
CA TRP A 590 -19.31 -16.17 25.56
C TRP A 590 -19.19 -17.62 26.06
N GLU A 591 -18.48 -18.46 25.31
CA GLU A 591 -18.31 -19.88 25.63
C GLU A 591 -17.47 -20.09 26.90
N VAL A 592 -16.39 -19.33 27.10
CA VAL A 592 -15.48 -19.52 28.23
C VAL A 592 -15.95 -18.78 29.48
N VAL A 593 -16.39 -17.53 29.34
CA VAL A 593 -16.64 -16.64 30.49
C VAL A 593 -18.08 -16.72 30.97
N LEU A 594 -19.05 -16.85 30.06
CA LEU A 594 -20.47 -16.74 30.38
C LEU A 594 -21.20 -18.08 30.53
N GLN A 595 -20.48 -19.20 30.42
CA GLN A 595 -20.98 -20.55 30.77
C GLN A 595 -21.01 -20.84 32.28
N LYS A 596 -21.46 -22.06 32.65
CA LYS A 596 -21.70 -22.53 34.03
C LYS A 596 -20.42 -22.88 34.81
N GLN A 597 -19.48 -21.95 34.93
CA GLN A 597 -18.27 -22.07 35.77
C GLN A 597 -17.96 -20.75 36.46
N ASP A 598 -17.24 -20.78 37.59
CA ASP A 598 -16.68 -19.57 38.20
C ASP A 598 -15.46 -19.12 37.39
N VAL A 599 -15.46 -17.88 36.88
CA VAL A 599 -14.38 -17.40 36.00
C VAL A 599 -13.73 -16.15 36.57
N LEU A 600 -12.41 -16.17 36.75
CA LEU A 600 -11.62 -14.97 37.03
C LEU A 600 -10.91 -14.54 35.76
N LEU A 601 -11.26 -13.36 35.25
CA LEU A 601 -10.74 -12.83 33.99
C LEU A 601 -9.79 -11.65 34.23
N LEU A 602 -8.56 -11.77 33.76
CA LEU A 602 -7.58 -10.68 33.71
C LEU A 602 -7.62 -9.97 32.35
N TYR A 603 -7.93 -8.68 32.38
CA TYR A 603 -7.83 -7.79 31.24
C TYR A 603 -6.40 -7.22 31.19
N TYR A 604 -5.69 -7.47 30.09
CA TYR A 604 -4.31 -7.04 29.91
C TYR A 604 -4.03 -6.52 28.50
N ALA A 605 -2.87 -5.90 28.32
CA ALA A 605 -2.33 -5.58 27.00
C ALA A 605 -0.80 -5.76 26.98
N PRO A 606 -0.18 -6.12 25.83
CA PRO A 606 1.27 -6.34 25.73
C PRO A 606 2.13 -5.11 26.05
N TRP A 607 1.60 -3.91 25.79
CA TRP A 607 2.29 -2.63 26.04
C TRP A 607 2.11 -2.10 27.47
N CYS A 608 1.27 -2.74 28.28
CA CYS A 608 1.03 -2.35 29.67
C CYS A 608 2.18 -2.82 30.55
N GLY A 609 2.99 -1.90 31.09
CA GLY A 609 4.15 -2.24 31.92
C GLY A 609 3.81 -2.96 33.24
N PHE A 610 2.61 -2.75 33.79
CA PHE A 610 2.15 -3.38 35.03
C PHE A 610 1.60 -4.80 34.80
N CYS A 611 1.09 -5.10 33.61
CA CYS A 611 0.38 -6.34 33.32
C CYS A 611 1.28 -7.60 33.44
N PRO A 612 2.55 -7.60 32.96
CA PRO A 612 3.46 -8.73 33.17
C PRO A 612 3.70 -9.07 34.63
N SER A 613 3.60 -8.07 35.53
CA SER A 613 3.79 -8.32 36.97
C SER A 613 2.69 -9.19 37.56
N LEU A 614 1.50 -9.26 36.96
CA LEU A 614 0.39 -10.09 37.46
C LEU A 614 0.41 -11.53 36.94
N ASN A 615 1.16 -11.82 35.87
CA ASN A 615 1.20 -13.15 35.26
C ASN A 615 1.61 -14.23 36.27
N HIS A 616 2.64 -13.97 37.09
CA HIS A 616 3.08 -14.97 38.08
C HIS A 616 2.02 -15.23 39.17
N VAL A 617 1.27 -14.20 39.58
CA VAL A 617 0.19 -14.31 40.57
C VAL A 617 -0.96 -15.15 40.00
N PHE A 618 -1.35 -14.90 38.76
CA PHE A 618 -2.41 -15.65 38.08
C PHE A 618 -2.01 -17.11 37.81
N ILE A 619 -0.74 -17.37 37.47
CA ILE A 619 -0.24 -18.75 37.32
C ILE A 619 -0.29 -19.48 38.66
N GLN A 620 0.13 -18.83 39.75
CA GLN A 620 0.05 -19.43 41.09
C GLN A 620 -1.40 -19.71 41.50
N LEU A 621 -2.31 -18.78 41.23
CA LEU A 621 -3.73 -18.93 41.53
C LEU A 621 -4.35 -20.10 40.74
N ALA A 622 -4.05 -20.20 39.45
CA ALA A 622 -4.53 -21.28 38.59
C ALA A 622 -4.01 -22.67 39.02
N ARG A 623 -2.86 -22.75 39.70
CA ARG A 623 -2.38 -24.03 40.28
C ARG A 623 -3.12 -24.43 41.55
N LEU A 624 -3.69 -23.46 42.26
CA LEU A 624 -4.35 -23.68 43.56
C LEU A 624 -5.85 -23.95 43.41
N LEU A 625 -6.48 -23.46 42.35
CA LEU A 625 -7.91 -23.59 42.13
C LEU A 625 -8.24 -24.86 41.35
N PRO A 626 -9.36 -25.54 41.67
CA PRO A 626 -9.81 -26.74 40.97
C PRO A 626 -10.24 -26.41 39.53
N THR A 627 -9.66 -27.11 38.56
CA THR A 627 -9.91 -26.91 37.12
C THR A 627 -11.33 -27.23 36.68
N ASP A 628 -12.06 -28.03 37.46
CA ASP A 628 -13.38 -28.56 37.09
C ASP A 628 -14.53 -27.58 37.42
N THR A 629 -14.29 -26.63 38.34
CA THR A 629 -15.31 -25.65 38.79
C THR A 629 -14.86 -24.21 38.58
N PHE A 630 -13.56 -23.97 38.45
CA PHE A 630 -12.98 -22.64 38.36
C PHE A 630 -12.07 -22.49 37.15
N THR A 631 -12.34 -21.47 36.34
CA THR A 631 -11.49 -21.09 35.20
C THR A 631 -10.74 -19.80 35.52
N VAL A 632 -9.41 -19.86 35.47
CA VAL A 632 -8.56 -18.67 35.49
C VAL A 632 -8.24 -18.30 34.04
N ALA A 633 -8.69 -17.13 33.62
CA ALA A 633 -8.60 -16.68 32.24
C ALA A 633 -7.93 -15.29 32.12
N ARG A 634 -7.47 -14.97 30.92
CA ARG A 634 -7.01 -13.63 30.56
C ARG A 634 -7.40 -13.27 29.13
N ILE A 635 -7.59 -11.99 28.88
CA ILE A 635 -7.94 -11.43 27.57
C ILE A 635 -7.04 -10.25 27.22
N ASP A 636 -6.46 -10.29 26.02
CA ASP A 636 -5.72 -9.15 25.44
C ASP A 636 -6.71 -8.17 24.83
N VAL A 637 -6.98 -7.08 25.54
CA VAL A 637 -7.91 -6.02 25.08
C VAL A 637 -7.34 -5.16 23.96
N SER A 638 -6.07 -5.34 23.59
CA SER A 638 -5.48 -4.62 22.46
C SER A 638 -5.79 -5.26 21.11
N GLN A 639 -6.29 -6.50 21.12
CA GLN A 639 -6.63 -7.29 19.94
C GLN A 639 -8.08 -7.80 19.96
N ASN A 640 -8.79 -7.64 21.08
CA ASN A 640 -10.13 -8.17 21.28
C ASN A 640 -11.06 -7.08 21.83
N ASP A 641 -12.09 -6.77 21.07
CA ASP A 641 -13.22 -5.95 21.49
C ASP A 641 -14.26 -6.84 22.17
N LEU A 642 -14.86 -6.33 23.23
CA LEU A 642 -15.95 -7.00 23.95
C LEU A 642 -17.22 -6.14 23.90
N PRO A 643 -18.39 -6.72 24.19
CA PRO A 643 -19.58 -5.95 24.49
C PRO A 643 -19.29 -4.84 25.51
N TRP A 644 -19.94 -3.69 25.38
CA TRP A 644 -19.60 -2.48 26.13
C TRP A 644 -19.77 -2.70 27.65
N GLU A 645 -20.67 -3.61 28.03
CA GLU A 645 -20.94 -4.06 29.38
C GLU A 645 -19.72 -4.71 30.06
N PHE A 646 -18.82 -5.30 29.26
CA PHE A 646 -17.63 -6.01 29.71
C PHE A 646 -16.33 -5.27 29.39
N MET A 647 -16.41 -4.07 28.82
CA MET A 647 -15.24 -3.24 28.56
C MET A 647 -14.71 -2.60 29.85
N VAL A 648 -13.39 -2.40 29.91
CA VAL A 648 -12.70 -1.83 31.07
C VAL A 648 -11.96 -0.54 30.69
N ASP A 649 -11.93 0.41 31.61
CA ASP A 649 -11.36 1.74 31.44
C ASP A 649 -9.87 1.82 31.76
N ARG A 650 -9.33 0.86 32.51
CA ARG A 650 -7.93 0.80 32.96
C ARG A 650 -7.36 -0.61 32.84
N LEU A 651 -6.04 -0.68 32.69
CA LEU A 651 -5.27 -1.93 32.65
C LEU A 651 -4.14 -1.92 33.68
N PRO A 652 -3.86 -3.07 34.33
CA PRO A 652 -4.65 -4.30 34.31
C PRO A 652 -5.94 -4.16 35.13
N THR A 653 -7.00 -4.88 34.73
CA THR A 653 -8.25 -4.98 35.49
C THR A 653 -8.64 -6.44 35.67
N VAL A 654 -9.18 -6.81 36.83
CA VAL A 654 -9.61 -8.18 37.12
C VAL A 654 -11.12 -8.18 37.38
N LEU A 655 -11.86 -9.02 36.65
CA LEU A 655 -13.29 -9.25 36.89
C LEU A 655 -13.51 -10.70 37.31
N PHE A 656 -14.49 -10.91 38.19
CA PHE A 656 -14.96 -12.23 38.58
C PHE A 656 -16.40 -12.46 38.13
N PHE A 657 -16.63 -13.58 37.46
CA PHE A 657 -17.91 -14.00 36.89
C PHE A 657 -18.40 -15.28 37.59
N PRO A 658 -19.27 -15.17 38.60
CA PRO A 658 -19.75 -16.34 39.34
C PRO A 658 -20.66 -17.23 38.48
N CYS A 659 -20.57 -18.53 38.71
CA CYS A 659 -21.19 -19.59 37.91
C CYS A 659 -22.71 -19.39 37.72
N ASN A 660 -23.45 -19.12 38.80
CA ASN A 660 -24.91 -19.03 38.78
C ASN A 660 -25.45 -17.61 38.56
N ARG A 661 -24.59 -16.58 38.56
CA ARG A 661 -25.01 -15.15 38.50
C ARG A 661 -24.05 -14.28 37.71
N LYS A 662 -23.95 -14.53 36.40
CA LYS A 662 -23.07 -13.78 35.48
C LYS A 662 -23.41 -12.30 35.40
N ASP A 663 -24.68 -11.96 35.57
CA ASP A 663 -25.21 -10.60 35.71
C ASP A 663 -24.64 -9.83 36.92
N ARG A 664 -24.13 -10.54 37.92
CA ARG A 664 -23.49 -9.97 39.11
C ARG A 664 -21.97 -10.08 39.09
N SER A 665 -21.36 -10.04 37.90
CA SER A 665 -19.91 -9.98 37.78
C SER A 665 -19.33 -8.82 38.59
N VAL A 666 -18.23 -9.05 39.32
CA VAL A 666 -17.66 -8.05 40.23
C VAL A 666 -16.25 -7.68 39.78
N LYS A 667 -16.00 -6.37 39.64
CA LYS A 667 -14.66 -5.83 39.43
C LYS A 667 -13.85 -5.88 40.73
N TYR A 668 -12.62 -6.35 40.65
CA TYR A 668 -11.71 -6.36 41.80
C TYR A 668 -11.44 -4.92 42.29
N PRO A 669 -11.46 -4.65 43.61
CA PRO A 669 -11.28 -3.30 44.14
C PRO A 669 -9.94 -2.67 43.77
N GLU A 670 -9.95 -1.42 43.32
CA GLU A 670 -8.73 -0.71 42.90
C GLU A 670 -7.81 -0.35 44.07
N ASP A 671 -8.38 -0.20 45.27
CA ASP A 671 -7.64 0.18 46.49
C ASP A 671 -6.85 -0.99 47.11
N LEU A 672 -7.12 -2.23 46.68
CA LEU A 672 -6.42 -3.41 47.18
C LEU A 672 -5.28 -3.84 46.24
N PRO A 673 -4.10 -4.17 46.78
CA PRO A 673 -3.04 -4.72 45.97
C PRO A 673 -3.40 -6.13 45.50
N ILE A 674 -3.22 -6.38 44.20
CA ILE A 674 -3.44 -7.68 43.57
C ILE A 674 -2.34 -8.64 44.04
N THR A 675 -2.65 -9.41 45.07
CA THR A 675 -1.79 -10.45 45.63
C THR A 675 -2.58 -11.75 45.73
N LEU A 676 -1.87 -12.89 45.77
CA LEU A 676 -2.51 -14.20 45.85
C LEU A 676 -3.51 -14.32 47.03
N PRO A 677 -3.18 -13.89 48.27
CA PRO A 677 -4.12 -13.96 49.39
C PRO A 677 -5.37 -13.08 49.19
N ASN A 678 -5.19 -11.88 48.64
CA ASN A 678 -6.30 -10.96 48.44
C ASN A 678 -7.23 -11.44 47.31
N LEU A 679 -6.69 -12.04 46.25
CA LEU A 679 -7.48 -12.63 45.17
C LEU A 679 -8.27 -13.85 45.67
N LEU A 680 -7.66 -14.73 46.46
CA LEU A 680 -8.36 -15.86 47.07
C LEU A 680 -9.51 -15.39 47.98
N ARG A 681 -9.25 -14.38 48.83
CA ARG A 681 -10.28 -13.80 49.69
C ARG A 681 -11.42 -13.19 48.88
N PHE A 682 -11.10 -12.50 47.79
CA PHE A 682 -12.07 -11.92 46.89
C PHE A 682 -12.94 -12.99 46.22
N ILE A 683 -12.32 -14.04 45.67
CA ILE A 683 -13.03 -15.17 45.07
C ILE A 683 -13.97 -15.81 46.10
N LEU A 684 -13.46 -16.19 47.27
CA LEU A 684 -14.26 -16.86 48.31
C LEU A 684 -15.44 -16.01 48.79
N HIS A 685 -15.31 -14.69 48.78
CA HIS A 685 -16.37 -13.77 49.17
C HIS A 685 -17.49 -13.66 48.11
N HIS A 686 -17.16 -13.91 46.84
CA HIS A 686 -18.06 -13.71 45.71
C HIS A 686 -18.52 -15.02 45.03
N SER A 687 -17.88 -16.16 45.32
CA SER A 687 -18.34 -17.50 44.94
C SER A 687 -19.57 -17.91 45.76
N ASP A 688 -20.46 -18.70 45.16
CA ASP A 688 -21.64 -19.24 45.86
C ASP A 688 -21.21 -20.26 46.93
N PRO A 689 -21.88 -20.32 48.10
CA PRO A 689 -21.55 -21.25 49.17
C PRO A 689 -21.73 -22.74 48.81
N ALA A 690 -22.33 -23.06 47.65
CA ALA A 690 -22.42 -24.41 47.11
C ALA A 690 -21.13 -24.90 46.41
N SER A 691 -20.20 -24.00 46.06
CA SER A 691 -18.89 -24.34 45.46
C SER A 691 -17.72 -24.29 46.46
N ALA A 692 -17.99 -23.99 47.73
CA ALA A 692 -17.00 -24.08 48.80
C ALA A 692 -16.70 -25.56 49.14
N PRO A 693 -15.43 -25.98 49.26
CA PRO A 693 -15.10 -27.31 49.73
C PRO A 693 -15.70 -27.51 51.13
N GLN A 694 -16.63 -28.47 51.24
CA GLN A 694 -17.28 -28.86 52.49
C GLN A 694 -16.24 -29.50 53.43
N ASN A 695 -15.44 -28.70 54.11
CA ASN A 695 -14.62 -29.11 55.25
C ASN A 695 -14.11 -27.87 56.00
N LEU A 696 -15.01 -27.00 56.48
CA LEU A 696 -14.71 -25.99 57.51
C LEU A 696 -16.02 -25.38 58.02
N ALA A 697 -16.81 -26.19 58.72
CA ALA A 697 -17.90 -25.71 59.54
C ALA A 697 -17.64 -26.12 60.98
N ASN A 698 -17.16 -25.17 61.80
CA ASN A 698 -17.53 -25.01 63.20
C ASN A 698 -17.11 -23.60 63.69
N PRO A 699 -17.94 -22.91 64.51
CA PRO A 699 -17.69 -21.54 64.98
C PRO A 699 -16.61 -21.48 66.08
N PRO A 700 -16.03 -20.30 66.38
CA PRO A 700 -14.85 -20.22 67.24
C PRO A 700 -15.26 -20.25 68.72
N THR A 701 -15.04 -21.37 69.39
CA THR A 701 -15.00 -21.41 70.86
C THR A 701 -13.55 -21.36 71.34
N LYS A 702 -13.36 -20.54 72.38
CA LYS A 702 -12.12 -20.23 73.08
C LYS A 702 -11.44 -21.50 73.62
N GLU A 703 -10.56 -22.11 72.83
CA GLU A 703 -9.60 -23.10 73.30
C GLU A 703 -8.39 -23.18 72.35
N CYS A 704 -7.93 -22.01 71.87
CA CYS A 704 -6.56 -21.88 71.36
C CYS A 704 -5.67 -21.49 72.54
N LEU A 705 -5.25 -22.48 73.32
CA LEU A 705 -4.04 -22.53 74.13
C LEU A 705 -4.04 -23.92 74.78
N GLN A 706 -3.14 -24.81 74.34
CA GLN A 706 -2.95 -26.21 74.77
C GLN A 706 -3.52 -27.31 73.85
N SER A 707 -3.15 -27.30 72.56
CA SER A 707 -2.88 -28.55 71.83
C SER A 707 -1.90 -28.31 70.69
N GLU A 708 -0.71 -27.81 71.03
CA GLU A 708 0.45 -28.07 70.18
C GLU A 708 0.87 -29.53 70.36
N ALA A 709 1.29 -30.13 69.23
CA ALA A 709 1.82 -31.47 69.05
C ALA A 709 0.80 -32.61 68.97
N VAL A 710 0.18 -32.79 67.78
CA VAL A 710 0.45 -33.93 66.88
C VAL A 710 0.04 -33.53 65.45
N PHE A 711 0.97 -32.98 64.67
CA PHE A 711 0.89 -33.04 63.19
C PHE A 711 1.37 -34.43 62.74
N PRO A 712 0.84 -35.00 61.64
CA PRO A 712 1.29 -36.31 61.19
C PRO A 712 2.75 -36.18 60.74
N GLN A 713 3.68 -36.81 61.46
CA GLN A 713 5.12 -36.84 61.16
C GLN A 713 5.45 -37.25 59.71
N GLY A 714 4.49 -37.83 58.98
CA GLY A 714 4.60 -38.10 57.54
C GLY A 714 4.66 -36.85 56.64
N HIS A 715 3.97 -35.75 56.98
CA HIS A 715 3.97 -34.55 56.13
C HIS A 715 5.25 -33.71 56.31
N ILE A 716 5.75 -33.62 57.55
CA ILE A 716 7.01 -32.92 57.87
C ILE A 716 8.19 -33.65 57.20
N SER A 717 8.24 -34.98 57.28
CA SER A 717 9.28 -35.79 56.63
C SER A 717 9.19 -35.84 55.09
N HIS A 718 8.03 -35.52 54.50
CA HIS A 718 7.87 -35.32 53.06
C HIS A 718 8.39 -33.95 52.62
N LEU A 719 7.99 -32.89 53.32
CA LEU A 719 8.45 -31.52 53.10
C LEU A 719 9.97 -31.39 53.30
N GLU A 720 10.54 -32.05 54.31
CA GLU A 720 11.99 -32.09 54.51
C GLU A 720 12.72 -32.77 53.35
N ARG A 721 12.15 -33.82 52.76
CA ARG A 721 12.69 -34.48 51.55
C ARG A 721 12.62 -33.59 50.32
N GLU A 722 11.51 -32.90 50.11
CA GLU A 722 11.37 -31.95 49.00
C GLU A 722 12.30 -30.75 49.15
N ILE A 723 12.44 -30.19 50.36
CA ILE A 723 13.39 -29.12 50.64
C ILE A 723 14.83 -29.59 50.35
N TRP A 724 15.16 -30.83 50.69
CA TRP A 724 16.48 -31.39 50.38
C TRP A 724 16.71 -31.54 48.88
N LYS A 725 15.70 -31.99 48.14
CA LYS A 725 15.72 -32.13 46.68
C LYS A 725 15.86 -30.77 45.98
N LEU A 726 15.12 -29.76 46.43
CA LEU A 726 15.21 -28.38 45.93
C LEU A 726 16.57 -27.75 46.24
N ARG A 727 17.13 -28.00 47.43
CA ARG A 727 18.50 -27.55 47.76
C ARG A 727 19.54 -28.18 46.85
N ALA A 728 19.38 -29.46 46.50
CA ALA A 728 20.25 -30.12 45.54
C ALA A 728 20.14 -29.50 44.14
N GLU A 729 18.93 -29.22 43.66
CA GLU A 729 18.70 -28.53 42.38
C GLU A 729 19.30 -27.12 42.36
N ILE A 730 19.10 -26.33 43.42
CA ILE A 730 19.71 -25.01 43.56
C ILE A 730 21.24 -25.09 43.49
N SER A 731 21.86 -26.10 44.12
CA SER A 731 23.31 -26.31 44.03
C SER A 731 23.80 -26.67 42.63
N THR A 732 22.97 -27.32 41.81
CA THR A 732 23.28 -27.61 40.40
C THR A 732 23.15 -26.38 39.53
N LEU A 733 22.11 -25.56 39.77
CA LEU A 733 21.90 -24.31 39.05
C LEU A 733 23.00 -23.28 39.36
N GLN A 734 23.46 -23.19 40.62
CA GLN A 734 24.59 -22.34 40.98
C GLN A 734 25.89 -22.76 40.28
N ARG A 735 26.13 -24.07 40.13
CA ARG A 735 27.29 -24.56 39.36
C ARG A 735 27.16 -24.23 37.86
N ALA A 736 25.97 -24.38 37.29
CA ALA A 736 25.70 -23.99 35.91
C ALA A 736 25.89 -22.48 35.69
N GLN A 737 25.45 -21.64 36.65
CA GLN A 737 25.63 -20.20 36.59
C GLN A 737 27.12 -19.81 36.53
N VAL A 738 27.96 -20.40 37.39
CA VAL A 738 29.42 -20.15 37.36
C VAL A 738 30.03 -20.58 36.02
N GLN A 739 29.55 -21.67 35.44
CA GLN A 739 30.02 -22.14 34.13
C GLN A 739 29.61 -21.18 32.99
N VAL A 740 28.39 -20.65 33.02
CA VAL A 740 27.91 -19.65 32.06
C VAL A 740 28.65 -18.32 32.23
N GLU A 741 28.91 -17.87 33.45
CA GLU A 741 29.71 -16.67 33.72
C GLU A 741 31.14 -16.82 33.19
N ALA A 742 31.74 -18.01 33.32
CA ALA A 742 33.04 -18.31 32.73
C ALA A 742 33.00 -18.26 31.19
N GLN A 743 31.97 -18.82 30.55
CA GLN A 743 31.78 -18.75 29.09
C GLN A 743 31.54 -17.32 28.61
N LEU A 744 30.76 -16.53 29.35
CA LEU A 744 30.53 -15.11 29.04
C LEU A 744 31.84 -14.32 29.12
N SER A 745 32.69 -14.63 30.10
CA SER A 745 34.01 -14.00 30.23
C SER A 745 34.97 -14.39 29.10
N SER A 746 34.90 -15.60 28.55
CA SER A 746 35.70 -15.98 27.37
C SER A 746 35.16 -15.30 26.12
N ALA A 747 33.85 -15.28 25.92
CA ALA A 747 33.22 -14.61 24.77
C ALA A 747 33.56 -13.10 24.71
N ARG A 748 33.54 -12.40 25.86
CA ARG A 748 33.96 -10.98 25.92
C ARG A 748 35.44 -10.78 25.56
N ARG A 749 36.32 -11.72 25.92
CA ARG A 749 37.75 -11.66 25.55
C ARG A 749 37.93 -11.88 24.04
N ASP A 750 37.16 -12.79 23.46
CA ASP A 750 37.18 -13.05 22.03
C ASP A 750 36.62 -11.86 21.23
N GLU A 751 35.55 -11.23 21.71
CA GLU A 751 35.01 -10.00 21.13
C GLU A 751 36.08 -8.90 21.08
N HIS A 752 36.79 -8.66 22.18
CA HIS A 752 37.87 -7.68 22.21
C HIS A 752 39.04 -8.05 21.28
N ARG A 753 39.35 -9.34 21.13
CA ARG A 753 40.37 -9.81 20.18
C ARG A 753 39.94 -9.54 18.73
N LEU A 754 38.70 -9.85 18.38
CA LEU A 754 38.13 -9.62 17.04
C LEU A 754 38.07 -8.13 16.71
N LEU A 755 37.73 -7.28 17.68
CA LEU A 755 37.68 -5.82 17.50
C LEU A 755 39.07 -5.24 17.17
N ARG A 756 40.13 -5.75 17.80
CA ARG A 756 41.52 -5.37 17.46
C ARG A 756 41.89 -5.84 16.06
N GLN A 757 41.54 -7.06 15.68
CA GLN A 757 41.78 -7.56 14.32
C GLN A 757 41.06 -6.73 13.25
N LYS A 758 39.81 -6.33 13.52
CA LYS A 758 39.04 -5.44 12.64
C LYS A 758 39.76 -4.10 12.44
N GLN A 759 40.21 -3.45 13.51
CA GLN A 759 40.95 -2.19 13.41
C GLN A 759 42.25 -2.33 12.62
N THR A 760 42.96 -3.47 12.75
CA THR A 760 44.15 -3.75 11.94
C THR A 760 43.80 -3.94 10.47
N LEU A 761 42.72 -4.66 10.16
CA LEU A 761 42.24 -4.85 8.79
C LEU A 761 41.82 -3.53 8.14
N GLU A 762 41.12 -2.67 8.87
CA GLU A 762 40.70 -1.34 8.38
C GLU A 762 41.90 -0.45 8.05
N LYS A 763 42.96 -0.49 8.87
CA LYS A 763 44.23 0.19 8.56
C LYS A 763 44.88 -0.35 7.29
N GLN A 764 44.94 -1.67 7.14
CA GLN A 764 45.49 -2.30 5.92
C GLN A 764 44.68 -1.93 4.67
N HIS A 765 43.34 -1.95 4.77
CA HIS A 765 42.45 -1.54 3.69
C HIS A 765 42.67 -0.07 3.30
N SER A 766 42.81 0.84 4.27
CA SER A 766 43.09 2.25 4.00
C SER A 766 44.43 2.48 3.27
N LEU A 767 45.43 1.64 3.54
CA LEU A 767 46.73 1.71 2.88
C LEU A 767 46.65 1.17 1.45
N LEU A 768 45.95 0.06 1.24
CA LEU A 768 45.65 -0.49 -0.08
C LEU A 768 44.87 0.51 -0.95
N GLN A 769 43.92 1.22 -0.36
CA GLN A 769 43.12 2.22 -1.07
C GLN A 769 43.98 3.40 -1.55
N ARG A 770 44.91 3.89 -0.72
CA ARG A 770 45.89 4.91 -1.15
C ARG A 770 46.80 4.42 -2.28
N HIS A 771 47.25 3.16 -2.21
CA HIS A 771 48.06 2.59 -3.29
C HIS A 771 47.24 2.50 -4.60
N SER A 772 45.96 2.13 -4.51
CA SER A 772 45.06 2.11 -5.66
C SER A 772 44.87 3.49 -6.27
N GLU A 773 44.67 4.53 -5.46
CA GLU A 773 44.55 5.92 -5.92
C GLU A 773 45.84 6.40 -6.60
N GLN A 774 47.01 6.07 -6.04
CA GLN A 774 48.30 6.38 -6.64
C GLN A 774 48.49 5.67 -7.99
N LEU A 775 48.13 4.39 -8.08
CA LEU A 775 48.17 3.62 -9.31
C LEU A 775 47.25 4.21 -10.38
N GLN A 776 46.05 4.65 -9.99
CA GLN A 776 45.09 5.25 -10.91
C GLN A 776 45.55 6.62 -11.42
N ALA A 777 46.10 7.47 -10.55
CA ALA A 777 46.70 8.74 -10.96
C ALA A 777 47.89 8.53 -11.92
N LEU A 778 48.72 7.52 -11.65
CA LEU A 778 49.84 7.16 -12.53
C LEU A 778 49.35 6.62 -13.88
N TYR A 779 48.27 5.83 -13.88
CA TYR A 779 47.63 5.36 -15.10
C TYR A 779 47.09 6.52 -15.93
N GLU A 780 46.37 7.46 -15.32
CA GLU A 780 45.85 8.65 -15.99
C GLU A 780 46.97 9.52 -16.58
N GLN A 781 48.05 9.74 -15.83
CA GLN A 781 49.23 10.43 -16.33
C GLN A 781 49.82 9.74 -17.57
N LYS A 782 49.96 8.40 -17.53
CA LYS A 782 50.51 7.64 -18.65
C LYS A 782 49.58 7.66 -19.87
N THR A 783 48.27 7.65 -19.66
CA THR A 783 47.31 7.80 -20.77
C THR A 783 47.39 9.17 -21.45
N LEU A 784 47.62 10.24 -20.68
CA LEU A 784 47.81 11.58 -21.24
C LEU A 784 49.13 11.69 -22.03
N GLU A 785 50.22 11.11 -21.50
CA GLU A 785 51.49 11.03 -22.24
C GLU A 785 51.33 10.26 -23.56
N LEU A 786 50.60 9.14 -23.55
CA LEU A 786 50.29 8.36 -24.75
C LEU A 786 49.45 9.14 -25.77
N GLN A 787 48.45 9.89 -25.31
CA GLN A 787 47.62 10.73 -26.19
C GLN A 787 48.43 11.85 -26.85
N GLU A 788 49.34 12.49 -26.11
CA GLU A 788 50.19 13.54 -26.66
C GLU A 788 51.19 12.99 -27.69
N VAL A 789 51.74 11.79 -27.45
CA VAL A 789 52.57 11.10 -28.45
C VAL A 789 51.76 10.73 -29.69
N ALA A 790 50.53 10.23 -29.53
CA ALA A 790 49.64 9.94 -30.65
C ALA A 790 49.30 11.19 -31.47
N ARG A 791 49.04 12.32 -30.81
CA ARG A 791 48.79 13.62 -31.45
C ARG A 791 49.98 14.07 -32.30
N LYS A 792 51.20 13.99 -31.77
CA LYS A 792 52.42 14.32 -32.50
C LYS A 792 52.65 13.41 -33.70
N LEU A 793 52.35 12.11 -33.57
CA LEU A 793 52.43 11.17 -34.70
C LEU A 793 51.40 11.51 -35.79
N GLN A 794 50.20 11.94 -35.41
CA GLN A 794 49.18 12.38 -36.35
C GLN A 794 49.62 13.65 -37.10
N GLU A 795 50.16 14.65 -36.39
CA GLU A 795 50.68 15.88 -37.02
C GLU A 795 51.82 15.58 -38.01
N LEU A 796 52.69 14.62 -37.69
CA LEU A 796 53.75 14.17 -38.60
C LEU A 796 53.19 13.45 -39.83
N ALA A 797 52.13 12.66 -39.66
CA ALA A 797 51.45 11.99 -40.76
C ALA A 797 50.78 13.01 -41.71
N ASP A 798 50.06 13.98 -41.16
CA ASP A 798 49.39 15.04 -41.93
C ASP A 798 50.41 15.94 -42.66
N ALA A 799 51.54 16.26 -42.01
CA ALA A 799 52.65 16.98 -42.65
C ALA A 799 53.28 16.18 -43.80
N SER A 800 53.43 14.86 -43.64
CA SER A 800 53.90 13.98 -44.71
C SER A 800 52.92 13.94 -45.88
N GLU A 801 51.61 13.91 -45.62
CA GLU A 801 50.58 13.91 -46.67
C GLU A 801 50.56 15.24 -47.44
N ASN A 802 50.70 16.38 -46.74
CA ASN A 802 50.85 17.69 -47.37
C ASN A 802 52.09 17.76 -48.27
N LEU A 803 53.24 17.26 -47.82
CA LEU A 803 54.45 17.21 -48.66
C LEU A 803 54.31 16.29 -49.88
N LEU A 804 53.54 15.20 -49.75
CA LEU A 804 53.22 14.32 -50.88
C LEU A 804 52.29 15.03 -51.88
N THR A 805 51.28 15.77 -51.41
CA THR A 805 50.37 16.52 -52.28
C THR A 805 51.05 17.71 -52.96
N GLU A 806 51.99 18.38 -52.31
CA GLU A 806 52.82 19.41 -52.94
C GLU A 806 53.74 18.80 -54.02
N ASN A 807 54.32 17.62 -53.76
CA ASN A 807 55.10 16.90 -54.77
C ASN A 807 54.25 16.45 -55.96
N THR A 808 53.01 16.01 -55.76
CA THR A 808 52.12 15.66 -56.88
C THR A 808 51.71 16.91 -57.66
N TRP A 809 51.46 18.03 -57.00
CA TRP A 809 51.22 19.32 -57.66
C TRP A 809 52.42 19.79 -58.48
N LEU A 810 53.63 19.68 -57.95
CA LEU A 810 54.86 19.98 -58.68
C LEU A 810 55.00 19.09 -59.91
N LYS A 811 54.72 17.79 -59.80
CA LYS A 811 54.73 16.87 -60.96
C LYS A 811 53.68 17.26 -62.01
N ILE A 812 52.48 17.66 -61.60
CA ILE A 812 51.43 18.16 -62.52
C ILE A 812 51.87 19.47 -63.18
N LEU A 813 52.52 20.36 -62.44
CA LEU A 813 53.00 21.65 -62.95
C LEU A 813 54.13 21.47 -63.97
N VAL A 814 55.07 20.55 -63.69
CA VAL A 814 56.11 20.13 -64.64
C VAL A 814 55.47 19.50 -65.88
N ALA A 815 54.52 18.57 -65.73
CA ALA A 815 53.83 17.94 -66.86
C ALA A 815 52.98 18.93 -67.70
N THR A 816 52.43 19.99 -67.07
CA THR A 816 51.69 21.04 -67.79
C THR A 816 52.61 22.05 -68.46
N MET A 817 53.80 22.31 -67.91
CA MET A 817 54.84 23.07 -68.60
C MET A 817 55.40 22.27 -69.78
N GLU A 818 55.60 20.97 -69.63
CA GLU A 818 55.97 20.05 -70.73
C GLU A 818 54.90 20.05 -71.83
N ARG A 819 53.60 19.94 -71.49
CA ARG A 819 52.51 20.09 -72.48
C ARG A 819 52.41 21.49 -73.11
N LYS A 820 52.84 22.55 -72.43
CA LYS A 820 52.93 23.91 -73.01
C LYS A 820 54.15 24.10 -73.90
N LEU A 821 55.20 23.31 -73.71
CA LEU A 821 56.36 23.23 -74.60
C LEU A 821 56.09 22.33 -75.82
N GLU A 822 55.20 21.35 -75.69
CA GLU A 822 54.78 20.43 -76.76
C GLU A 822 53.50 20.90 -77.51
N GLY A 823 52.87 21.99 -77.06
CA GLY A 823 51.71 22.64 -77.70
C GLY A 823 52.05 23.47 -78.94
N LYS A 824 52.98 22.98 -79.76
CA LYS A 824 53.36 23.54 -81.06
C LYS A 824 53.80 22.40 -81.99
N ASP A 825 52.87 21.51 -82.34
CA ASP A 825 52.82 20.87 -83.65
C ASP A 825 51.48 20.13 -83.82
N GLY A 826 50.99 20.11 -85.07
CA GLY A 826 49.58 19.94 -85.39
C GLY A 826 49.03 18.52 -85.46
N ALA A 827 47.70 18.50 -85.46
CA ALA A 827 46.79 17.69 -86.28
C ALA A 827 46.52 16.19 -85.96
N THR A 828 45.20 15.96 -85.82
CA THR A 828 44.38 14.83 -86.33
C THR A 828 44.27 13.50 -85.57
N ALA A 829 43.09 13.35 -84.94
CA ALA A 829 42.04 12.36 -85.20
C ALA A 829 42.07 10.91 -84.63
N LEU A 830 40.91 10.56 -84.07
CA LEU A 830 40.18 9.28 -84.07
C LEU A 830 40.27 8.30 -82.88
N SER A 831 39.04 7.96 -82.43
CA SER A 831 38.53 6.67 -81.91
C SER A 831 38.67 6.33 -80.40
N ALA A 832 37.50 6.11 -79.77
CA ALA A 832 37.29 5.21 -78.63
C ALA A 832 37.01 3.79 -79.18
N PRO A 833 37.31 2.66 -78.48
CA PRO A 833 36.42 2.16 -77.41
C PRO A 833 37.03 1.18 -76.35
N ARG A 834 36.24 0.90 -75.28
CA ARG A 834 36.08 -0.39 -74.49
C ARG A 834 37.32 -1.04 -73.84
N GLU A 835 37.30 -1.85 -72.78
CA GLU A 835 36.39 -2.46 -71.79
C GLU A 835 37.34 -3.25 -70.83
N ALA A 836 36.87 -3.56 -69.61
CA ALA A 836 37.25 -4.69 -68.73
C ALA A 836 37.58 -4.20 -67.30
N THR A 837 36.66 -4.25 -66.32
CA THR A 837 36.08 -5.39 -65.56
C THR A 837 36.98 -5.98 -64.47
N SER A 838 36.28 -6.39 -63.40
CA SER A 838 36.67 -7.20 -62.23
C SER A 838 37.18 -6.41 -61.02
N ASP A 839 36.81 -6.70 -59.79
CA ASP A 839 35.66 -7.42 -59.22
C ASP A 839 35.66 -7.04 -57.73
N HIS A 840 34.50 -6.79 -57.14
CA HIS A 840 34.34 -6.86 -55.68
C HIS A 840 34.17 -8.32 -55.27
N PRO A 841 34.66 -8.70 -54.08
CA PRO A 841 33.77 -9.40 -53.15
C PRO A 841 33.74 -8.75 -51.77
N GLU A 842 32.56 -8.85 -51.15
CA GLU A 842 32.12 -8.34 -49.85
C GLU A 842 32.93 -8.85 -48.63
N PRO A 843 32.90 -8.14 -47.50
CA PRO A 843 33.26 -8.66 -46.18
C PRO A 843 32.02 -9.18 -45.41
N PRO A 844 32.14 -10.27 -44.61
CA PRO A 844 31.09 -10.67 -43.67
C PRO A 844 31.21 -9.95 -42.31
N GLY A 845 30.04 -9.85 -41.67
CA GLY A 845 29.67 -9.09 -40.47
C GLY A 845 30.39 -9.35 -39.12
N PRO A 846 29.86 -8.74 -38.04
CA PRO A 846 30.61 -8.29 -36.86
C PRO A 846 30.54 -9.26 -35.67
N PRO A 847 31.25 -8.93 -34.57
CA PRO A 847 30.57 -8.94 -33.28
C PRO A 847 30.75 -7.67 -32.43
N ARG A 848 29.75 -7.50 -31.58
CA ARG A 848 29.39 -6.37 -30.71
C ARG A 848 30.39 -6.09 -29.57
N LEU A 849 30.43 -4.83 -29.14
CA LEU A 849 30.89 -4.40 -27.80
C LEU A 849 29.84 -3.45 -27.18
N PRO A 850 29.57 -3.52 -25.87
CA PRO A 850 29.03 -2.40 -25.10
C PRO A 850 30.22 -1.58 -24.54
N GLY A 851 30.28 -0.25 -24.52
CA GLY A 851 29.24 0.76 -24.56
C GLY A 851 29.31 1.59 -23.27
N SER A 852 30.07 2.68 -23.24
CA SER A 852 29.75 3.91 -22.49
C SER A 852 30.83 4.97 -22.63
N SER A 853 30.45 6.09 -23.23
CA SER A 853 31.12 7.38 -23.28
C SER A 853 30.74 8.25 -22.07
N LEU A 854 31.69 9.11 -21.67
CA LEU A 854 31.58 10.26 -20.75
C LEU A 854 30.54 11.31 -21.22
N PRO A 855 30.18 12.28 -20.35
CA PRO A 855 30.52 13.69 -20.66
C PRO A 855 30.89 14.49 -19.37
N PRO A 856 30.90 15.86 -19.32
CA PRO A 856 32.14 16.62 -19.19
C PRO A 856 32.19 17.61 -18.01
N SER A 857 33.32 18.30 -17.96
CA SER A 857 33.86 19.31 -17.04
C SER A 857 33.19 20.70 -17.05
N ASN A 858 33.20 21.35 -15.87
CA ASN A 858 33.09 22.80 -15.70
C ASN A 858 34.47 23.47 -15.71
N SER A 859 34.57 24.62 -16.38
CA SER A 859 35.66 25.59 -16.25
C SER A 859 35.25 26.74 -15.32
N SER A 860 36.16 27.12 -14.42
CA SER A 860 36.08 28.32 -13.59
C SER A 860 37.12 29.33 -14.08
N SER A 861 36.80 30.62 -13.97
CA SER A 861 37.77 31.71 -14.11
C SER A 861 37.63 32.70 -12.97
N THR A 862 38.74 32.85 -12.25
CA THR A 862 39.09 33.86 -11.26
C THR A 862 39.12 35.28 -11.82
N LEU A 863 38.79 36.27 -10.99
CA LEU A 863 39.40 37.61 -11.02
C LEU A 863 39.30 38.29 -9.64
N ALA A 864 40.39 38.92 -9.25
CA ALA A 864 40.63 39.61 -7.99
C ALA A 864 40.29 41.11 -8.10
N SER A 865 39.90 41.76 -7.00
CA SER A 865 40.52 43.03 -6.55
C SER A 865 39.97 43.53 -5.19
N GLU A 866 40.93 43.99 -4.38
CA GLU A 866 40.92 45.16 -3.50
C GLU A 866 40.21 45.25 -2.12
N ARG A 867 41.09 45.66 -1.19
CA ARG A 867 40.98 46.08 0.21
C ARG A 867 39.87 47.10 0.54
N SER A 868 39.29 46.95 1.72
CA SER A 868 39.27 48.00 2.76
C SER A 868 38.98 47.40 4.15
N ASN A 869 39.86 47.69 5.11
CA ASN A 869 39.66 47.44 6.54
C ASN A 869 38.72 48.50 7.12
N GLU A 870 37.73 48.11 7.93
CA GLU A 870 37.25 48.94 9.04
C GLU A 870 36.63 48.08 10.15
N ASN A 871 37.11 48.34 11.37
CA ASN A 871 36.64 47.76 12.63
C ASN A 871 35.24 48.27 12.98
N ARG A 872 34.35 47.41 13.49
CA ARG A 872 33.57 47.75 14.70
C ARG A 872 32.90 46.55 15.36
N THR A 873 33.07 46.52 16.67
CA THR A 873 32.35 45.80 17.73
C THR A 873 30.84 46.08 17.71
N ASP A 874 30.01 45.02 17.70
CA ASP A 874 29.11 44.60 18.79
C ASP A 874 28.38 43.30 18.41
#